data_AF-A0A256BB76-F1
#
_entry.id   AF-A0A256BB76-F1
#
_cell.length_a   1.000
_cell.length_b   1.000
_cell.length_c   1.000
_cell.angle_alpha   90.00
_cell.angle_beta   90.00
_cell.angle_gamma   90.00
#
_symmetry.space_group_name_H-M   'P 1'
#
loop_
_entity.id
_entity.type
_entity.pdbx_description
1 polymer ?
#
loop_
_entity_poly.entity_id
_entity_poly.type
_entity_poly.pdbx_seq_one_letter_code
_entity_poly.pdbx_strand_id
1 'polypeptide(L)'
;MTPIDNIKSPPYSQIKPVFLACQMGIIIFLCILAILENQSFFDAETVIYPFCFLFTIIVFWCLFSWTVLTKNIFSPYILFLIAAALFNGGHIFLEILGINPVGILSNKFSPATTLHTIFLVTLSIVSLHLGALLSNITVKQQSSTLDSNKSTLEKSFSNKLLLSQDIRKVGWILLVISLPPTLFILRNAISTVATSGYISLYESLASEGGAVTVLSKFIIPSALFLLAGSQQNRFSARLSICLVLIYSLTYNFLGQRTNGILPLVSLAWLWHHLIKPLPKKVFLPLTAFIAFVVSPLISEIRGGMGLERFSFTSIIEKFTSLENPIASTLFEFGNSMQTIAYTIELVPSQKDFNMGIDYLYALYTLVPNIGFGGLHPAVARGVPAVWLSAEVTPREFIHGISLGYSFIAEAYLNFGWIGTPIFMTIFGFYIGKLVLWATRLGEPAKMALLASFLPSLLFFCRQESTQIVRPFVLYSLAPYLGVLLLHRSRIKKLSFSTLSSNIKTNDIQASIDPYVMTNVNTQSDESMTHTATKMPTNQIDLVTVSSVSSANEITNTRGYKLDELLDVFNKLSDISIQYLGKGVVTNYWRSSRPDSSWLAEFEINRNGYISHPNQKELVCNSEQIQEIQSWILAYIERCKIIIRNLEQLLERNCLDNRQKKLLLLIKVLCNLK
;
A
#
# COMPACT_ATOMS: atom_id res chain seq x y z
N MET A 1 -36.58 -9.84 25.16
CA MET A 1 -37.51 -9.09 24.28
C MET A 1 -36.88 -9.01 22.89
N THR A 2 -37.69 -9.31 21.88
CA THR A 2 -37.37 -9.80 20.53
C THR A 2 -36.26 -9.09 19.75
N PRO A 3 -35.42 -9.86 19.02
CA PRO A 3 -34.95 -9.41 17.71
C PRO A 3 -34.99 -10.59 16.72
N ILE A 4 -36.19 -11.00 16.34
CA ILE A 4 -36.42 -11.76 15.11
C ILE A 4 -37.37 -10.84 14.32
N ASP A 5 -37.13 -10.70 13.02
CA ASP A 5 -37.82 -9.78 12.09
C ASP A 5 -37.11 -8.43 11.86
N ASN A 6 -35.90 -8.50 11.32
CA ASN A 6 -35.44 -7.47 10.37
C ASN A 6 -34.41 -8.01 9.38
N ILE A 7 -34.60 -9.25 8.90
CA ILE A 7 -33.89 -9.71 7.71
C ILE A 7 -34.56 -9.03 6.51
N LYS A 8 -34.18 -7.76 6.25
CA LYS A 8 -34.45 -7.13 4.96
C LYS A 8 -33.82 -8.01 3.89
N SER A 9 -34.65 -8.61 3.04
CA SER A 9 -34.21 -9.26 1.81
C SER A 9 -33.25 -8.32 1.05
N PRO A 10 -32.16 -8.82 0.46
CA PRO A 10 -31.15 -7.97 -0.16
C PRO A 10 -31.76 -7.24 -1.38
N PRO A 11 -31.62 -5.91 -1.49
CA PRO A 11 -32.38 -5.11 -2.45
C PRO A 11 -31.60 -4.94 -3.75
N TYR A 12 -31.12 -6.03 -4.36
CA TYR A 12 -30.45 -5.94 -5.66
C TYR A 12 -31.52 -5.81 -6.74
N SER A 13 -31.64 -4.62 -7.33
CA SER A 13 -32.47 -4.40 -8.52
C SER A 13 -31.79 -5.05 -9.73
N GLN A 14 -32.58 -5.68 -10.61
CA GLN A 14 -32.09 -6.05 -11.94
C GLN A 14 -31.45 -4.84 -12.60
N ILE A 15 -30.36 -5.05 -13.33
CA ILE A 15 -29.75 -3.98 -14.12
C ILE A 15 -30.81 -3.44 -15.06
N LYS A 16 -31.11 -2.16 -14.94
CA LYS A 16 -31.90 -1.49 -15.97
C LYS A 16 -31.01 -1.44 -17.23
N PRO A 17 -31.44 -1.99 -18.37
CA PRO A 17 -30.63 -2.04 -19.60
C PRO A 17 -30.06 -0.66 -19.99
N VAL A 18 -30.75 0.41 -19.56
CA VAL A 18 -30.30 1.80 -19.64
C VAL A 18 -28.88 2.02 -19.08
N PHE A 19 -28.53 1.50 -17.90
CA PHE A 19 -27.20 1.72 -17.32
C PHE A 19 -26.08 1.08 -18.16
N LEU A 20 -26.34 -0.11 -18.68
CA LEU A 20 -25.39 -0.80 -19.56
C LEU A 20 -25.26 -0.07 -20.90
N ALA A 21 -26.37 0.36 -21.48
CA ALA A 21 -26.39 1.13 -22.72
C ALA A 21 -25.65 2.47 -22.57
N CYS A 22 -25.86 3.21 -21.47
CA CYS A 22 -25.09 4.41 -21.15
C CYS A 22 -23.60 4.11 -21.02
N GLN A 23 -23.22 3.04 -20.32
CA GLN A 23 -21.82 2.65 -20.18
C GLN A 23 -21.16 2.32 -21.52
N MET A 24 -21.86 1.57 -22.39
CA MET A 24 -21.39 1.27 -23.73
C MET A 24 -21.26 2.53 -24.58
N GLY A 25 -22.21 3.46 -24.47
CA GLY A 25 -22.15 4.77 -25.12
C GLY A 25 -20.92 5.58 -24.72
N ILE A 26 -20.56 5.58 -23.42
CA ILE A 26 -19.33 6.24 -22.94
C ILE A 26 -18.08 5.60 -23.56
N ILE A 27 -18.00 4.27 -23.64
CA ILE A 27 -16.86 3.58 -24.27
C ILE A 27 -16.77 3.93 -25.76
N ILE A 28 -17.89 3.87 -26.49
CA ILE A 28 -17.93 4.23 -27.92
C ILE A 28 -17.46 5.67 -28.11
N PHE A 29 -17.92 6.60 -27.28
CA PHE A 29 -17.49 7.99 -27.30
C PHE A 29 -15.97 8.13 -27.08
N LEU A 30 -15.41 7.43 -26.09
CA LEU A 30 -13.96 7.43 -25.86
C LEU A 30 -13.18 6.82 -27.03
N CYS A 31 -13.69 5.76 -27.67
CA CYS A 31 -13.06 5.18 -28.86
C CYS A 31 -13.07 6.16 -30.03
N ILE A 32 -14.15 6.92 -30.23
CA ILE A 32 -14.21 7.98 -31.25
C ILE A 32 -13.17 9.06 -30.95
N LEU A 33 -13.06 9.50 -29.69
CA LEU A 33 -12.04 10.48 -29.29
C LEU A 33 -10.62 9.97 -29.55
N ALA A 34 -10.32 8.70 -29.26
CA ALA A 34 -9.03 8.09 -29.57
C ALA A 34 -8.71 8.10 -31.07
N ILE A 35 -9.70 7.82 -31.92
CA ILE A 35 -9.52 7.87 -33.38
C ILE A 35 -9.21 9.30 -33.84
N LEU A 36 -9.92 10.29 -33.30
CA LEU A 36 -9.70 11.71 -33.62
C LEU A 36 -8.33 12.21 -33.14
N GLU A 37 -7.91 11.81 -31.94
CA GLU A 37 -6.59 12.11 -31.39
C GLU A 37 -5.47 11.53 -32.26
N ASN A 38 -5.60 10.28 -32.70
CA ASN A 38 -4.61 9.62 -33.56
C ASN A 38 -4.46 10.29 -34.94
N GLN A 39 -5.47 11.03 -35.39
CA GLN A 39 -5.40 11.87 -36.60
C GLN A 39 -4.82 13.28 -36.32
N SER A 40 -4.28 13.50 -35.12
CA SER A 40 -3.74 14.78 -34.65
C SER A 40 -4.74 15.93 -34.77
N PHE A 41 -6.03 15.64 -34.58
CA PHE A 41 -7.09 16.65 -34.67
C PHE A 41 -7.05 17.66 -33.51
N PHE A 42 -6.43 17.28 -32.39
CA PHE A 42 -6.38 18.05 -31.15
C PHE A 42 -4.95 18.47 -30.82
N ASP A 43 -4.79 19.70 -30.36
CA ASP A 43 -3.56 20.12 -29.68
C ASP A 43 -3.60 19.63 -28.22
N ALA A 44 -2.55 18.92 -27.80
CA ALA A 44 -2.56 18.20 -26.53
C ALA A 44 -2.70 19.15 -25.32
N GLU A 45 -2.05 20.31 -25.35
CA GLU A 45 -2.10 21.28 -24.25
C GLU A 45 -3.52 21.81 -24.03
N THR A 46 -4.23 22.14 -25.11
CA THR A 46 -5.61 22.67 -25.03
C THR A 46 -6.63 21.63 -24.57
N VAL A 47 -6.36 20.34 -24.80
CA VAL A 47 -7.34 19.26 -24.61
C VAL A 47 -7.15 18.48 -23.31
N ILE A 48 -6.00 18.61 -22.63
CA ILE A 48 -5.77 18.02 -21.29
C ILE A 48 -6.87 18.41 -20.31
N TYR A 49 -7.17 19.71 -20.16
CA TYR A 49 -8.17 20.17 -19.18
C TYR A 49 -9.59 19.61 -19.45
N PRO A 50 -10.12 19.63 -20.69
CA PRO A 50 -11.34 18.92 -21.05
C PRO A 50 -11.33 17.41 -20.69
N PHE A 51 -10.23 16.70 -20.91
CA PHE A 51 -10.12 15.28 -20.54
C PHE A 51 -10.10 15.08 -19.02
N CYS A 52 -9.51 15.99 -18.26
CA CYS A 52 -9.60 15.97 -16.80
C CYS A 52 -11.06 16.07 -16.35
N PHE A 53 -11.82 16.99 -16.91
CA PHE A 53 -13.25 17.16 -16.62
C PHE A 53 -14.05 15.91 -16.99
N LEU A 54 -13.80 15.34 -18.18
CA LEU A 54 -14.42 14.10 -18.65
C LEU A 54 -14.14 12.93 -17.68
N PHE A 55 -12.89 12.74 -17.26
CA PHE A 55 -12.50 11.73 -16.27
C PHE A 55 -13.31 11.87 -14.97
N THR A 56 -13.47 13.09 -14.46
CA THR A 56 -14.21 13.33 -13.22
C THR A 56 -15.71 13.02 -13.36
N ILE A 57 -16.33 13.40 -14.47
CA ILE A 57 -17.72 13.02 -14.79
C ILE A 57 -17.87 11.51 -14.83
N ILE A 58 -16.93 10.82 -15.49
CA ILE A 58 -16.92 9.36 -15.61
C ILE A 58 -16.81 8.69 -14.24
N VAL A 59 -15.90 9.16 -13.38
CA VAL A 59 -15.75 8.62 -12.01
C VAL A 59 -17.05 8.80 -11.24
N PHE A 60 -17.68 9.97 -11.32
CA PHE A 60 -18.98 10.23 -10.69
C PHE A 60 -20.07 9.28 -11.22
N TRP A 61 -20.16 9.10 -12.54
CA TRP A 61 -21.09 8.16 -13.17
C TRP A 61 -20.87 6.72 -12.67
N CYS A 62 -19.62 6.26 -12.60
CA CYS A 62 -19.28 4.92 -12.14
C CYS A 62 -19.67 4.70 -10.67
N LEU A 63 -19.48 5.71 -9.80
CA LEU A 63 -19.90 5.65 -8.40
C LEU A 63 -21.43 5.67 -8.27
N PHE A 64 -22.08 6.56 -9.02
CA PHE A 64 -23.53 6.74 -9.00
C PHE A 64 -24.27 5.48 -9.47
N SER A 65 -23.94 4.99 -10.67
CA SER A 65 -24.60 3.83 -11.29
C SER A 65 -24.49 2.56 -10.42
N TRP A 66 -23.31 2.27 -9.87
CA TRP A 66 -23.15 1.13 -8.96
C TRP A 66 -23.95 1.29 -7.66
N THR A 67 -23.92 2.50 -7.08
CA THR A 67 -24.67 2.80 -5.86
C THR A 67 -26.17 2.64 -6.07
N VAL A 68 -26.70 3.08 -7.21
CA VAL A 68 -28.12 2.93 -7.55
C VAL A 68 -28.50 1.46 -7.73
N LEU A 69 -27.67 0.68 -8.43
CA LEU A 69 -27.95 -0.73 -8.72
C LEU A 69 -27.86 -1.64 -7.48
N THR A 70 -26.88 -1.39 -6.61
CA THR A 70 -26.64 -2.21 -5.42
C THR A 70 -27.30 -1.66 -4.15
N LYS A 71 -27.77 -0.41 -4.19
CA LYS A 71 -28.29 0.37 -3.05
C LYS A 71 -27.34 0.42 -1.85
N ASN A 72 -26.03 0.27 -2.10
CA ASN A 72 -25.01 0.26 -1.07
C ASN A 72 -23.87 1.20 -1.44
N ILE A 73 -23.71 2.27 -0.66
CA ILE A 73 -22.66 3.28 -0.83
C ILE A 73 -21.32 2.78 -0.27
N PHE A 74 -21.35 1.89 0.74
CA PHE A 74 -20.17 1.36 1.39
C PHE A 74 -19.89 -0.08 0.94
N SER A 75 -19.65 -0.24 -0.36
CA SER A 75 -19.33 -1.55 -0.96
C SER A 75 -17.83 -1.67 -1.27
N PRO A 76 -17.24 -2.88 -1.21
CA PRO A 76 -15.83 -3.08 -1.52
C PRO A 76 -15.46 -2.66 -2.94
N TYR A 77 -16.37 -2.80 -3.90
CA TYR A 77 -16.19 -2.32 -5.26
C TYR A 77 -16.10 -0.78 -5.33
N ILE A 78 -17.00 -0.06 -4.65
CA ILE A 78 -16.93 1.41 -4.56
C ILE A 78 -15.62 1.85 -3.91
N LEU A 79 -15.21 1.19 -2.82
CA LEU A 79 -13.95 1.50 -2.15
C LEU A 79 -12.75 1.29 -3.08
N PHE A 80 -12.74 0.20 -3.84
CA PHE A 80 -11.70 -0.07 -4.84
C PHE A 80 -11.72 0.97 -5.97
N LEU A 81 -12.89 1.33 -6.48
CA LEU A 81 -13.05 2.33 -7.55
C LEU A 81 -12.57 3.71 -7.10
N ILE A 82 -12.88 4.12 -5.86
CA ILE A 82 -12.37 5.37 -5.27
C ILE A 82 -10.85 5.30 -5.17
N ALA A 83 -10.29 4.22 -4.63
CA ALA A 83 -8.84 4.05 -4.54
C ALA A 83 -8.17 4.10 -5.93
N ALA A 84 -8.71 3.37 -6.91
CA ALA A 84 -8.22 3.38 -8.28
C ALA A 84 -8.22 4.79 -8.91
N ALA A 85 -9.32 5.54 -8.74
CA ALA A 85 -9.42 6.91 -9.25
C ALA A 85 -8.47 7.87 -8.54
N LEU A 86 -8.31 7.76 -7.21
CA LEU A 86 -7.42 8.64 -6.45
C LEU A 86 -5.94 8.36 -6.74
N PHE A 87 -5.52 7.09 -6.79
CA PHE A 87 -4.11 6.74 -7.01
C PHE A 87 -3.66 6.92 -8.47
N ASN A 88 -4.57 6.77 -9.43
CA ASN A 88 -4.24 6.90 -10.86
C ASN A 88 -4.75 8.20 -11.47
N GLY A 89 -5.46 9.05 -10.71
CA GLY A 89 -6.04 10.31 -11.18
C GLY A 89 -6.07 11.42 -10.14
N GLY A 90 -5.31 11.30 -9.03
CA GLY A 90 -5.24 12.32 -7.98
C GLY A 90 -4.85 13.71 -8.52
N HIS A 91 -3.87 13.76 -9.42
CA HIS A 91 -3.45 15.01 -10.09
C HIS A 91 -4.55 15.58 -11.00
N ILE A 92 -5.36 14.72 -11.63
CA ILE A 92 -6.48 15.12 -12.49
C ILE A 92 -7.53 15.89 -11.69
N PHE A 93 -7.83 15.44 -10.47
CA PHE A 93 -8.75 16.16 -9.58
C PHE A 93 -8.17 17.50 -9.11
N LEU A 94 -6.87 17.56 -8.81
CA LEU A 94 -6.21 18.81 -8.43
C LEU A 94 -6.25 19.84 -9.56
N GLU A 95 -6.07 19.39 -10.81
CA GLU A 95 -6.10 20.24 -12.01
C GLU A 95 -7.45 20.94 -12.16
N ILE A 96 -8.55 20.19 -12.02
CA ILE A 96 -9.91 20.73 -12.15
C ILE A 96 -10.24 21.70 -11.03
N LEU A 97 -9.73 21.44 -9.83
CA LEU A 97 -9.92 22.30 -8.66
C LEU A 97 -9.05 23.58 -8.72
N GLY A 98 -8.14 23.71 -9.69
CA GLY A 98 -7.24 24.85 -9.80
C GLY A 98 -6.22 24.95 -8.65
N ILE A 99 -5.95 23.84 -7.97
CA ILE A 99 -5.03 23.77 -6.81
C ILE A 99 -3.82 22.88 -7.09
N ASN A 100 -3.43 22.77 -8.36
CA ASN A 100 -2.27 22.01 -8.82
C ASN A 100 -1.12 22.92 -9.27
N PRO A 101 -0.37 23.54 -8.34
CA PRO A 101 0.61 24.58 -8.71
C PRO A 101 1.78 24.07 -9.56
N VAL A 102 2.04 22.77 -9.56
CA VAL A 102 3.17 22.13 -10.29
C VAL A 102 2.70 21.47 -11.60
N GLY A 103 1.40 21.50 -11.90
CA GLY A 103 0.82 20.82 -13.06
C GLY A 103 0.79 19.29 -12.93
N ILE A 104 0.18 18.63 -13.90
CA ILE A 104 -0.02 17.18 -13.89
C ILE A 104 1.34 16.47 -13.95
N LEU A 105 1.58 15.56 -13.00
CA LEU A 105 2.85 14.81 -12.88
C LEU A 105 4.07 15.75 -12.77
N SER A 106 3.88 16.91 -12.13
CA SER A 106 4.91 17.94 -11.97
C SER A 106 5.53 18.42 -13.29
N ASN A 107 4.76 18.37 -14.39
CA ASN A 107 5.20 18.71 -15.75
C ASN A 107 6.46 17.94 -16.19
N LYS A 108 6.67 16.73 -15.66
CA LYS A 108 7.82 15.87 -15.97
C LYS A 108 7.75 15.28 -17.38
N PHE A 109 6.56 15.20 -17.95
CA PHE A 109 6.27 14.54 -19.21
C PHE A 109 5.76 15.54 -20.24
N SER A 110 5.88 15.18 -21.52
CA SER A 110 5.32 15.99 -22.62
C SER A 110 3.78 16.11 -22.48
N PRO A 111 3.16 17.16 -23.04
CA PRO A 111 1.70 17.27 -23.10
C PRO A 111 1.05 16.05 -23.76
N ALA A 112 1.66 15.50 -24.81
CA ALA A 112 1.18 14.30 -25.49
C ALA A 112 1.20 13.06 -24.58
N THR A 113 2.32 12.80 -23.89
CA THR A 113 2.41 11.68 -22.92
C THR A 113 1.37 11.85 -21.80
N THR A 114 1.19 13.08 -21.32
CA THR A 114 0.22 13.40 -20.27
C THR A 114 -1.21 13.12 -20.73
N LEU A 115 -1.57 13.55 -21.94
CA LEU A 115 -2.88 13.29 -22.54
C LEU A 115 -3.12 11.79 -22.72
N HIS A 116 -2.18 11.05 -23.31
CA HIS A 116 -2.23 9.60 -23.46
C HIS A 116 -2.41 8.88 -22.12
N THR A 117 -1.74 9.36 -21.07
CA THR A 117 -1.85 8.80 -19.71
C THR A 117 -3.25 9.01 -19.14
N ILE A 118 -3.78 10.24 -19.21
CA ILE A 118 -5.13 10.57 -18.75
C ILE A 118 -6.17 9.75 -19.53
N PHE A 119 -5.98 9.61 -20.84
CA PHE A 119 -6.84 8.83 -21.70
C PHE A 119 -6.86 7.36 -21.29
N LEU A 120 -5.70 6.73 -21.13
CA LEU A 120 -5.59 5.32 -20.75
C LEU A 120 -6.18 5.06 -19.36
N VAL A 121 -5.95 5.96 -18.40
CA VAL A 121 -6.57 5.89 -17.06
C VAL A 121 -8.09 5.95 -17.17
N THR A 122 -8.61 6.91 -17.93
CA THR A 122 -10.05 7.10 -18.14
C THR A 122 -10.67 5.86 -18.77
N LEU A 123 -10.09 5.38 -19.88
CA LEU A 123 -10.54 4.18 -20.58
C LEU A 123 -10.51 2.94 -19.68
N SER A 124 -9.49 2.80 -18.84
CA SER A 124 -9.36 1.69 -17.90
C SER A 124 -10.45 1.71 -16.82
N ILE A 125 -10.76 2.89 -16.24
CA ILE A 125 -11.82 3.03 -15.25
C ILE A 125 -13.20 2.73 -15.85
N VAL A 126 -13.49 3.23 -17.06
CA VAL A 126 -14.75 2.93 -17.77
C VAL A 126 -14.85 1.44 -18.09
N SER A 127 -13.77 0.83 -18.57
CA SER A 127 -13.75 -0.59 -18.94
C SER A 127 -13.89 -1.51 -17.72
N LEU A 128 -13.20 -1.18 -16.63
CA LEU A 128 -13.37 -1.83 -15.32
C LEU A 128 -14.84 -1.77 -14.88
N HIS A 129 -15.46 -0.60 -15.00
CA HIS A 129 -16.84 -0.41 -14.59
C HIS A 129 -17.84 -1.16 -15.47
N LEU A 130 -17.61 -1.25 -16.79
CA LEU A 130 -18.40 -2.11 -17.68
C LEU A 130 -18.39 -3.57 -17.18
N GLY A 131 -17.21 -4.09 -16.85
CA GLY A 131 -17.08 -5.43 -16.29
C GLY A 131 -17.91 -5.61 -15.03
N ALA A 132 -17.80 -4.67 -14.09
CA ALA A 132 -18.57 -4.72 -12.86
C ALA A 132 -20.09 -4.69 -13.13
N LEU A 133 -20.56 -3.87 -14.06
CA LEU A 133 -21.97 -3.87 -14.47
C LEU A 133 -22.37 -5.24 -15.03
N LEU A 134 -21.62 -5.82 -15.97
CA LEU A 134 -21.91 -7.14 -16.53
C LEU A 134 -22.03 -8.22 -15.43
N SER A 135 -21.27 -8.11 -14.35
CA SER A 135 -21.37 -9.07 -13.23
C SER A 135 -22.78 -9.10 -12.60
N ASN A 136 -23.50 -7.97 -12.54
CA ASN A 136 -24.87 -7.93 -12.00
C ASN A 136 -25.90 -8.67 -12.88
N ILE A 137 -25.64 -8.87 -14.19
CA ILE A 137 -26.54 -9.59 -15.11
C ILE A 137 -26.48 -11.09 -14.83
N THR A 138 -25.26 -11.59 -14.59
CA THR A 138 -25.00 -13.04 -14.49
C THR A 138 -25.49 -13.68 -13.19
N VAL A 139 -25.68 -12.89 -12.13
CA VAL A 139 -26.08 -13.41 -10.83
C VAL A 139 -27.61 -13.54 -10.78
N LYS A 140 -28.13 -14.75 -11.10
CA LYS A 140 -29.56 -15.09 -11.02
C LYS A 140 -30.16 -14.73 -9.66
N GLN A 141 -31.36 -14.16 -9.69
CA GLN A 141 -32.16 -13.90 -8.51
C GLN A 141 -32.65 -15.24 -7.97
N GLN A 142 -32.13 -15.65 -6.81
CA GLN A 142 -32.67 -16.79 -6.10
C GLN A 142 -34.02 -16.35 -5.53
N SER A 143 -35.10 -16.70 -6.24
CA SER A 143 -36.46 -16.67 -5.73
C SER A 143 -36.50 -17.54 -4.49
N SER A 144 -36.58 -16.90 -3.32
CA SER A 144 -36.88 -17.61 -2.07
C SER A 144 -38.38 -17.90 -2.06
N THR A 145 -38.79 -19.02 -2.64
CA THR A 145 -40.04 -19.68 -2.25
C THR A 145 -39.86 -20.13 -0.80
N LEU A 146 -40.32 -19.28 0.13
CA LEU A 146 -40.33 -19.53 1.56
C LEU A 146 -41.48 -20.51 1.87
N ASP A 147 -41.18 -21.81 1.84
CA ASP A 147 -42.05 -22.79 2.49
C ASP A 147 -41.94 -22.62 4.01
N SER A 148 -43.04 -22.16 4.60
CA SER A 148 -43.24 -21.74 5.98
C SER A 148 -43.38 -22.91 6.96
N ASN A 149 -42.42 -23.84 6.96
CA ASN A 149 -42.39 -24.93 7.93
C ASN A 149 -41.52 -24.60 9.16
N LYS A 150 -42.12 -24.68 10.36
CA LYS A 150 -41.48 -24.41 11.67
C LYS A 150 -40.22 -25.27 11.92
N SER A 151 -40.23 -26.51 11.45
CA SER A 151 -39.08 -27.43 11.50
C SER A 151 -37.92 -27.02 10.59
N THR A 152 -38.20 -26.34 9.48
CA THR A 152 -37.18 -25.77 8.57
C THR A 152 -36.51 -24.56 9.21
N LEU A 153 -37.25 -23.78 10.00
CA LEU A 153 -36.76 -22.58 10.68
C LEU A 153 -35.78 -22.91 11.82
N GLU A 154 -36.10 -23.91 12.64
CA GLU A 154 -35.21 -24.39 13.71
C GLU A 154 -33.93 -25.04 13.17
N LYS A 155 -34.03 -25.83 12.09
CA LYS A 155 -32.86 -26.38 11.38
C LYS A 155 -32.00 -25.25 10.77
N SER A 156 -32.63 -24.24 10.18
CA SER A 156 -31.94 -23.07 9.61
C SER A 156 -31.20 -22.25 10.69
N PHE A 157 -31.84 -22.02 11.84
CA PHE A 157 -31.22 -21.32 12.97
C PHE A 157 -30.03 -22.10 13.56
N SER A 158 -30.21 -23.41 13.77
CA SER A 158 -29.15 -24.28 14.29
C SER A 158 -27.95 -24.35 13.34
N ASN A 159 -28.19 -24.44 12.03
CA ASN A 159 -27.13 -24.41 11.02
C ASN A 159 -26.38 -23.08 11.01
N LYS A 160 -27.07 -21.93 11.13
CA LYS A 160 -26.43 -20.61 11.25
C LYS A 160 -25.56 -20.48 12.50
N LEU A 161 -26.02 -21.02 13.63
CA LEU A 161 -25.26 -21.02 14.88
C LEU A 161 -24.00 -21.89 14.78
N LEU A 162 -24.13 -23.10 14.22
CA LEU A 162 -23.00 -24.01 13.98
C LEU A 162 -21.97 -23.37 13.05
N LEU A 163 -22.41 -22.78 11.94
CA LEU A 163 -21.53 -22.06 11.02
C LEU A 163 -20.79 -20.91 11.72
N SER A 164 -21.48 -20.13 12.56
CA SER A 164 -20.85 -19.04 13.33
C SER A 164 -19.80 -19.53 14.34
N GLN A 165 -19.98 -20.74 14.89
CA GLN A 165 -18.96 -21.38 15.72
C GLN A 165 -17.77 -21.85 14.88
N ASP A 166 -18.00 -22.44 13.72
CA ASP A 166 -16.93 -22.96 12.85
C ASP A 166 -16.09 -21.80 12.27
N ILE A 167 -16.72 -20.68 11.92
CA ILE A 167 -16.04 -19.43 11.55
C ILE A 167 -15.11 -18.94 12.66
N ARG A 168 -15.59 -18.89 13.91
CA ARG A 168 -14.75 -18.49 15.06
C ARG A 168 -13.62 -19.46 15.34
N LYS A 169 -13.84 -20.76 15.17
CA LYS A 169 -12.78 -21.77 15.33
C LYS A 169 -11.65 -21.53 14.34
N VAL A 170 -11.95 -21.27 13.08
CA VAL A 170 -10.92 -20.88 12.09
C VAL A 170 -10.23 -19.59 12.53
N GLY A 171 -10.97 -18.57 12.95
CA GLY A 171 -10.38 -17.33 13.47
C GLY A 171 -9.40 -17.55 14.63
N TRP A 172 -9.75 -18.42 15.59
CA TRP A 172 -8.85 -18.79 16.70
C TRP A 172 -7.61 -19.56 16.25
N ILE A 173 -7.76 -20.53 15.34
CA ILE A 173 -6.65 -21.30 14.79
C ILE A 173 -5.65 -20.35 14.11
N LEU A 174 -6.15 -19.45 13.26
CA LEU A 174 -5.32 -18.46 12.59
C LEU A 174 -4.64 -17.54 13.60
N LEU A 175 -5.34 -17.08 14.63
CA LEU A 175 -4.79 -16.19 15.66
C LEU A 175 -3.62 -16.86 16.41
N VAL A 176 -3.78 -18.12 16.82
CA VAL A 176 -2.71 -18.87 17.52
C VAL A 176 -1.48 -19.03 16.63
N ILE A 177 -1.68 -19.30 15.35
CA ILE A 177 -0.58 -19.47 14.38
C ILE A 177 0.11 -18.13 14.07
N SER A 178 -0.65 -17.03 13.96
CA SER A 178 -0.12 -15.74 13.52
C SER A 178 0.42 -14.87 14.65
N LEU A 179 -0.08 -15.00 15.87
CA LEU A 179 0.25 -14.07 16.96
C LEU A 179 1.76 -14.07 17.31
N PRO A 180 2.44 -15.21 17.53
CA PRO A 180 3.88 -15.21 17.79
C PRO A 180 4.73 -14.58 16.67
N PRO A 181 4.58 -14.94 15.37
CA PRO A 181 5.38 -14.32 14.32
C PRO A 181 5.05 -12.84 14.11
N THR A 182 3.79 -12.41 14.32
CA THR A 182 3.44 -10.99 14.27
C THR A 182 4.14 -10.19 15.37
N LEU A 183 4.15 -10.69 16.62
CA LEU A 183 4.84 -10.02 17.72
C LEU A 183 6.35 -9.92 17.47
N PHE A 184 6.96 -10.97 16.91
CA PHE A 184 8.37 -10.97 16.54
C PHE A 184 8.69 -9.90 15.48
N ILE A 185 7.94 -9.85 14.38
CA ILE A 185 8.15 -8.86 13.31
C ILE A 185 7.91 -7.44 13.80
N LEU A 186 6.84 -7.21 14.56
CA LEU A 186 6.54 -5.88 15.09
C LEU A 186 7.62 -5.39 16.06
N ARG A 187 8.13 -6.27 16.93
CA ARG A 187 9.25 -5.94 17.81
C ARG A 187 10.49 -5.52 17.02
N ASN A 188 10.85 -6.30 16.00
CA ASN A 188 12.00 -6.00 15.16
C ASN A 188 11.81 -4.69 14.41
N ALA A 189 10.63 -4.48 13.79
CA ALA A 189 10.32 -3.25 13.07
C ALA A 189 10.39 -2.00 13.97
N ILE A 190 9.88 -2.09 15.21
CA ILE A 190 9.99 -1.00 16.19
C ILE A 190 11.45 -0.72 16.52
N SER A 191 12.26 -1.76 16.76
CA SER A 191 13.69 -1.61 17.04
C SER A 191 14.46 -1.00 15.87
N THR A 192 14.19 -1.44 14.65
CA THR A 192 14.81 -0.92 13.42
C THR A 192 14.46 0.56 13.21
N VAL A 193 13.18 0.92 13.33
CA VAL A 193 12.75 2.33 13.20
C VAL A 193 13.33 3.21 14.31
N ALA A 194 13.41 2.70 15.54
CA ALA A 194 13.95 3.46 16.67
C ALA A 194 15.45 3.74 16.53
N THR A 195 16.21 2.82 15.92
CA THR A 195 17.67 2.93 15.78
C THR A 195 18.11 3.60 14.48
N SER A 196 17.47 3.23 13.36
CA SER A 196 17.95 3.54 12.01
C SER A 196 16.93 4.32 11.17
N GLY A 197 15.79 4.71 11.77
CA GLY A 197 14.73 5.48 11.11
C GLY A 197 13.87 4.64 10.15
N TYR A 198 12.85 5.28 9.55
CA TYR A 198 11.84 4.61 8.74
C TYR A 198 12.40 3.91 7.48
N ILE A 199 13.36 4.54 6.79
CA ILE A 199 13.90 4.03 5.52
C ILE A 199 14.58 2.67 5.70
N SER A 200 15.22 2.43 6.84
CA SER A 200 15.88 1.15 7.15
C SER A 200 14.95 -0.07 7.17
N LEU A 201 13.62 0.14 7.32
CA LEU A 201 12.65 -0.95 7.15
C LEU A 201 12.65 -1.52 5.73
N TYR A 202 12.99 -0.72 4.72
CA TYR A 202 13.04 -1.17 3.33
C TYR A 202 14.31 -1.95 3.01
N GLU A 203 15.42 -1.62 3.67
CA GLU A 203 16.68 -2.35 3.55
C GLU A 203 16.59 -3.75 4.18
N SER A 204 15.90 -3.90 5.32
CA SER A 204 15.71 -5.20 5.98
C SER A 204 14.73 -6.15 5.24
N LEU A 205 13.76 -5.59 4.52
CA LEU A 205 12.72 -6.33 3.78
C LEU A 205 13.27 -7.15 2.61
N ALA A 206 14.47 -6.85 2.09
CA ALA A 206 15.09 -7.61 1.01
C ALA A 206 15.44 -9.06 1.40
N SER A 207 15.47 -9.38 2.71
CA SER A 207 15.81 -10.72 3.23
C SER A 207 14.62 -11.53 3.77
N GLU A 208 13.44 -10.92 3.95
CA GLU A 208 12.35 -11.49 4.77
C GLU A 208 11.22 -12.18 3.97
N GLY A 209 11.60 -13.06 3.04
CA GLY A 209 10.68 -13.95 2.32
C GLY A 209 10.27 -15.23 3.08
N GLY A 210 10.62 -15.34 4.36
CA GLY A 210 10.51 -16.56 5.16
C GLY A 210 9.09 -16.91 5.63
N ALA A 211 8.93 -18.15 6.12
CA ALA A 211 7.67 -18.64 6.67
C ALA A 211 7.09 -17.75 7.78
N VAL A 212 7.94 -17.11 8.59
CA VAL A 212 7.56 -16.17 9.66
C VAL A 212 6.73 -15.00 9.10
N THR A 213 7.18 -14.38 8.01
CA THR A 213 6.47 -13.27 7.34
C THR A 213 5.15 -13.72 6.72
N VAL A 214 5.10 -14.95 6.20
CA VAL A 214 3.87 -15.50 5.63
C VAL A 214 2.83 -15.77 6.73
N LEU A 215 3.26 -16.34 7.86
CA LEU A 215 2.40 -16.67 8.99
C LEU A 215 1.88 -15.44 9.73
N SER A 216 2.70 -14.39 9.89
CA SER A 216 2.30 -13.15 10.57
C SER A 216 1.15 -12.43 9.86
N LYS A 217 1.07 -12.52 8.52
CA LYS A 217 0.02 -11.88 7.72
C LYS A 217 -1.38 -12.45 7.97
N PHE A 218 -1.51 -13.61 8.62
CA PHE A 218 -2.81 -14.16 9.04
C PHE A 218 -3.46 -13.41 10.22
N ILE A 219 -2.77 -12.47 10.86
CA ILE A 219 -3.32 -11.73 12.02
C ILE A 219 -4.59 -10.94 11.68
N ILE A 220 -4.63 -10.26 10.53
CA ILE A 220 -5.82 -9.51 10.11
C ILE A 220 -6.97 -10.44 9.71
N PRO A 221 -6.77 -11.46 8.86
CA PRO A 221 -7.78 -12.49 8.62
C PRO A 221 -8.30 -13.14 9.92
N SER A 222 -7.43 -13.44 10.88
CA SER A 222 -7.84 -14.05 12.16
C SER A 222 -8.88 -13.20 12.90
N ALA A 223 -8.63 -11.89 13.00
CA ALA A 223 -9.54 -10.95 13.65
C ALA A 223 -10.85 -10.78 12.86
N LEU A 224 -10.79 -10.72 11.53
CA LEU A 224 -11.98 -10.57 10.69
C LEU A 224 -12.88 -11.81 10.70
N PHE A 225 -12.30 -13.02 10.69
CA PHE A 225 -13.05 -14.26 10.88
C PHE A 225 -13.64 -14.36 12.29
N LEU A 226 -12.88 -14.01 13.33
CA LEU A 226 -13.43 -13.93 14.70
C LEU A 226 -14.63 -12.98 14.77
N LEU A 227 -14.54 -11.80 14.15
CA LEU A 227 -15.63 -10.83 14.10
C LEU A 227 -16.85 -11.38 13.34
N ALA A 228 -16.64 -11.99 12.18
CA ALA A 228 -17.74 -12.50 11.35
C ALA A 228 -18.58 -13.56 12.07
N GLY A 229 -17.96 -14.43 12.88
CA GLY A 229 -18.66 -15.43 13.67
C GLY A 229 -19.14 -14.94 15.05
N SER A 230 -19.00 -13.64 15.37
CA SER A 230 -19.22 -13.08 16.72
C SER A 230 -20.59 -12.43 16.96
N GLN A 231 -21.57 -12.59 16.07
CA GLN A 231 -22.90 -11.96 16.21
C GLN A 231 -23.55 -12.17 17.60
N GLN A 232 -23.28 -13.31 18.24
CA GLN A 232 -23.77 -13.64 19.58
C GLN A 232 -22.68 -13.62 20.67
N ASN A 233 -21.41 -13.36 20.34
CA ASN A 233 -20.29 -13.38 21.29
C ASN A 233 -19.54 -12.04 21.32
N ARG A 234 -19.86 -11.23 22.34
CA ARG A 234 -19.26 -9.90 22.53
C ARG A 234 -17.75 -9.94 22.82
N PHE A 235 -17.24 -11.00 23.43
CA PHE A 235 -15.81 -11.12 23.72
C PHE A 235 -15.01 -11.26 22.43
N SER A 236 -15.39 -12.18 21.54
CA SER A 236 -14.73 -12.35 20.24
C SER A 236 -14.80 -11.07 19.40
N ALA A 237 -15.94 -10.36 19.42
CA ALA A 237 -16.08 -9.09 18.72
C ALA A 237 -15.12 -8.02 19.25
N ARG A 238 -15.05 -7.82 20.57
CA ARG A 238 -14.16 -6.85 21.22
C ARG A 238 -12.69 -7.19 21.01
N LEU A 239 -12.33 -8.47 21.11
CA LEU A 239 -10.97 -8.94 20.86
C LEU A 239 -10.55 -8.65 19.41
N SER A 240 -11.42 -8.93 18.44
CA SER A 240 -11.16 -8.64 17.02
C SER A 240 -10.89 -7.16 16.77
N ILE A 241 -11.72 -6.28 17.37
CA ILE A 241 -11.52 -4.84 17.29
C ILE A 241 -10.19 -4.44 17.93
N CYS A 242 -9.91 -4.93 19.13
CA CYS A 242 -8.68 -4.61 19.87
C CYS A 242 -7.44 -5.03 19.07
N LEU A 243 -7.42 -6.24 18.52
CA LEU A 243 -6.32 -6.74 17.70
C LEU A 243 -6.06 -5.87 16.47
N VAL A 244 -7.12 -5.53 15.71
CA VAL A 244 -6.97 -4.66 14.53
C VAL A 244 -6.55 -3.25 14.93
N LEU A 245 -7.10 -2.68 16.01
CA LEU A 245 -6.71 -1.36 16.49
C LEU A 245 -5.24 -1.31 16.92
N ILE A 246 -4.79 -2.27 17.73
CA ILE A 246 -3.38 -2.34 18.16
C ILE A 246 -2.47 -2.48 16.94
N TYR A 247 -2.75 -3.44 16.05
CA TYR A 247 -2.00 -3.62 14.81
C TYR A 247 -1.93 -2.32 14.00
N SER A 248 -3.07 -1.67 13.83
CA SER A 248 -3.19 -0.46 13.03
C SER A 248 -2.43 0.72 13.65
N LEU A 249 -2.53 0.90 14.96
CA LEU A 249 -1.79 1.94 15.69
C LEU A 249 -0.28 1.70 15.60
N THR A 250 0.18 0.46 15.75
CA THR A 250 1.60 0.13 15.62
C THR A 250 2.13 0.40 14.22
N TYR A 251 1.43 0.02 13.15
CA TYR A 251 1.90 0.28 11.78
C TYR A 251 1.85 1.76 11.39
N ASN A 252 0.83 2.51 11.83
CA ASN A 252 0.81 3.95 11.66
C ASN A 252 1.96 4.62 12.42
N PHE A 253 2.26 4.15 13.64
CA PHE A 253 3.41 4.61 14.42
C PHE A 253 4.75 4.33 13.70
N LEU A 254 4.89 3.17 13.07
CA LEU A 254 6.04 2.83 12.24
C LEU A 254 6.14 3.67 10.95
N GLY A 255 5.19 4.56 10.66
CA GLY A 255 5.14 5.35 9.42
C GLY A 255 4.57 4.58 8.21
N GLN A 256 4.12 3.33 8.41
CA GLN A 256 3.52 2.48 7.38
C GLN A 256 1.99 2.64 7.35
N ARG A 257 1.52 3.82 6.94
CA ARG A 257 0.09 4.18 6.95
C ARG A 257 -0.82 3.22 6.18
N THR A 258 -0.36 2.63 5.07
CA THR A 258 -1.14 1.67 4.29
C THR A 258 -1.50 0.44 5.14
N ASN A 259 -0.49 -0.13 5.81
CA ASN A 259 -0.65 -1.28 6.68
C ASN A 259 -1.49 -0.94 7.92
N GLY A 260 -1.49 0.33 8.34
CA GLY A 260 -2.32 0.81 9.44
C GLY A 260 -3.78 1.08 9.07
N ILE A 261 -4.07 1.73 7.94
CA ILE A 261 -5.41 2.25 7.63
C ILE A 261 -6.29 1.17 6.96
N LEU A 262 -5.75 0.38 6.03
CA LEU A 262 -6.57 -0.55 5.24
C LEU A 262 -7.24 -1.67 6.06
N PRO A 263 -6.61 -2.24 7.11
CA PRO A 263 -7.30 -3.15 8.03
C PRO A 263 -8.48 -2.50 8.77
N LEU A 264 -8.38 -1.21 9.13
CA LEU A 264 -9.49 -0.47 9.77
C LEU A 264 -10.67 -0.30 8.82
N VAL A 265 -10.42 -0.01 7.54
CA VAL A 265 -11.47 0.06 6.52
C VAL A 265 -12.20 -1.29 6.40
N SER A 266 -11.45 -2.38 6.43
CA SER A 266 -12.00 -3.74 6.31
C SER A 266 -12.79 -4.16 7.55
N LEU A 267 -12.31 -3.81 8.75
CA LEU A 267 -13.02 -3.97 10.01
C LEU A 267 -14.32 -3.16 10.01
N ALA A 268 -14.27 -1.88 9.62
CA ALA A 268 -15.42 -0.99 9.56
C ALA A 268 -16.47 -1.52 8.57
N TRP A 269 -16.02 -2.00 7.41
CA TRP A 269 -16.88 -2.62 6.40
C TRP A 269 -17.59 -3.87 6.92
N LEU A 270 -16.85 -4.80 7.52
CA LEU A 270 -17.41 -6.04 8.05
C LEU A 270 -18.38 -5.76 9.22
N TRP A 271 -18.01 -4.85 10.12
CA TRP A 271 -18.85 -4.41 11.24
C TRP A 271 -20.16 -3.78 10.76
N HIS A 272 -20.10 -2.88 9.77
CA HIS A 272 -21.25 -2.17 9.22
C HIS A 272 -22.33 -3.14 8.73
N HIS A 273 -21.92 -4.26 8.12
CA HIS A 273 -22.84 -5.19 7.48
C HIS A 273 -23.26 -6.37 8.37
N LEU A 274 -22.39 -6.87 9.27
CA LEU A 274 -22.70 -8.06 10.09
C LEU A 274 -23.17 -7.75 11.51
N ILE A 275 -22.82 -6.59 12.07
CA ILE A 275 -23.07 -6.28 13.49
C ILE A 275 -24.02 -5.11 13.64
N LYS A 276 -23.58 -3.91 13.25
CA LYS A 276 -24.40 -2.70 13.36
C LYS A 276 -23.97 -1.68 12.30
N PRO A 277 -24.92 -1.10 11.54
CA PRO A 277 -24.59 -0.05 10.58
C PRO A 277 -23.95 1.14 11.29
N LEU A 278 -22.86 1.63 10.70
CA LEU A 278 -22.16 2.81 11.18
C LEU A 278 -22.99 4.07 10.86
N PRO A 279 -23.18 4.98 11.84
CA PRO A 279 -23.94 6.20 11.62
C PRO A 279 -23.18 7.13 10.65
N LYS A 280 -23.79 7.42 9.49
CA LYS A 280 -23.18 8.22 8.42
C LYS A 280 -22.65 9.58 8.90
N LYS A 281 -23.36 10.21 9.85
CA LYS A 281 -23.01 11.51 10.45
C LYS A 281 -21.68 11.50 11.22
N VAL A 282 -21.22 10.34 11.70
CA VAL A 282 -19.94 10.20 12.42
C VAL A 282 -18.89 9.53 11.53
N PHE A 283 -19.31 8.50 10.81
CA PHE A 283 -18.39 7.70 9.98
C PHE A 283 -17.76 8.50 8.84
N LEU A 284 -18.54 9.31 8.12
CA LEU A 284 -18.05 10.10 6.99
C LEU A 284 -17.03 11.18 7.41
N PRO A 285 -17.31 12.05 8.40
CA PRO A 285 -16.31 13.02 8.85
C PRO A 285 -15.08 12.36 9.49
N LEU A 286 -15.24 11.25 10.21
CA LEU A 286 -14.10 10.50 10.76
C LEU A 286 -13.20 9.95 9.65
N THR A 287 -13.80 9.39 8.59
CA THR A 287 -13.04 8.89 7.43
C THR A 287 -12.31 10.01 6.72
N ALA A 288 -12.96 11.16 6.51
CA ALA A 288 -12.34 12.34 5.93
C ALA A 288 -11.19 12.87 6.80
N PHE A 289 -11.38 12.93 8.12
CA PHE A 289 -10.33 13.33 9.06
C PHE A 289 -9.12 12.40 9.00
N ILE A 290 -9.33 11.08 8.99
CA ILE A 290 -8.23 10.11 8.87
C ILE A 290 -7.51 10.29 7.52
N ALA A 291 -8.26 10.41 6.42
CA ALA A 291 -7.71 10.49 5.07
C ALA A 291 -6.92 11.80 4.82
N PHE A 292 -7.44 12.94 5.26
CA PHE A 292 -6.90 14.26 4.90
C PHE A 292 -6.13 14.96 6.01
N VAL A 293 -6.21 14.49 7.26
CA VAL A 293 -5.47 15.08 8.40
C VAL A 293 -4.46 14.10 8.96
N VAL A 294 -4.93 12.92 9.39
CA VAL A 294 -4.07 11.94 10.06
C VAL A 294 -3.04 11.34 9.09
N SER A 295 -3.46 10.98 7.87
CA SER A 295 -2.58 10.33 6.89
C SER A 295 -1.42 11.24 6.40
N PRO A 296 -1.63 12.52 6.02
CA PRO A 296 -0.53 13.44 5.70
C PRO A 296 0.38 13.69 6.90
N LEU A 297 -0.18 13.86 8.09
CA LEU A 297 0.59 14.06 9.30
C LEU A 297 1.53 12.87 9.60
N ILE A 298 1.05 11.64 9.42
CA ILE A 298 1.90 10.44 9.51
C ILE A 298 3.03 10.48 8.48
N SER A 299 2.74 10.94 7.26
CA SER A 299 3.75 11.09 6.18
C SER A 299 4.84 12.08 6.56
N GLU A 300 4.48 13.20 7.19
CA GLU A 300 5.44 14.22 7.64
C GLU A 300 6.26 13.76 8.86
N ILE A 301 5.61 13.07 9.81
CA ILE A 301 6.27 12.60 11.04
C ILE A 301 7.30 11.51 10.73
N ARG A 302 7.06 10.64 9.73
CA ARG A 302 7.93 9.49 9.42
C ARG A 302 9.38 9.85 9.07
N GLY A 303 9.64 11.09 8.65
CA GLY A 303 10.98 11.58 8.32
C GLY A 303 11.84 11.97 9.52
N GLY A 304 11.30 12.10 10.73
CA GLY A 304 12.09 12.40 11.93
C GLY A 304 12.89 11.19 12.43
N MET A 305 13.89 11.34 13.29
CA MET A 305 14.57 10.21 13.96
C MET A 305 14.15 10.12 15.43
N GLY A 306 14.11 8.91 16.00
CA GLY A 306 13.97 8.70 17.44
C GLY A 306 12.71 9.28 18.10
N LEU A 307 12.86 9.70 19.37
CA LEU A 307 11.77 10.19 20.23
C LEU A 307 11.22 11.57 19.82
N GLU A 308 11.92 12.32 18.97
CA GLU A 308 11.45 13.62 18.46
C GLU A 308 10.14 13.50 17.67
N ARG A 309 9.87 12.30 17.10
CA ARG A 309 8.59 11.96 16.46
C ARG A 309 7.38 12.08 17.40
N PHE A 310 7.60 12.05 18.71
CA PHE A 310 6.55 12.13 19.73
C PHE A 310 6.43 13.50 20.38
N SER A 311 7.32 14.45 20.05
CA SER A 311 7.24 15.77 20.65
C SER A 311 5.99 16.48 20.14
N PHE A 312 5.10 16.88 21.06
CA PHE A 312 3.88 17.62 20.69
C PHE A 312 4.21 18.87 19.90
N THR A 313 5.33 19.53 20.20
CA THR A 313 5.83 20.70 19.48
C THR A 313 6.18 20.38 18.03
N SER A 314 6.90 19.28 17.77
CA SER A 314 7.23 18.85 16.39
C SER A 314 6.00 18.43 15.60
N ILE A 315 5.00 17.80 16.25
CA ILE A 315 3.74 17.43 15.59
C ILE A 315 2.96 18.69 15.19
N ILE A 316 2.85 19.67 16.08
CA ILE A 316 2.17 20.94 15.80
C ILE A 316 2.90 21.70 14.70
N GLU A 317 4.23 21.81 14.78
CA GLU A 317 5.05 22.49 13.77
C GLU A 317 4.83 21.86 12.37
N LYS A 318 4.95 20.54 12.26
CA LYS A 318 4.72 19.81 11.00
C LYS A 318 3.29 19.92 10.48
N PHE A 319 2.31 19.96 11.38
CA PHE A 319 0.92 20.17 10.98
C PHE A 319 0.69 21.60 10.48
N THR A 320 1.26 22.60 11.15
CA THR A 320 1.14 24.01 10.76
C THR A 320 1.87 24.35 9.46
N SER A 321 2.89 23.58 9.08
CA SER A 321 3.57 23.74 7.78
C SER A 321 2.81 23.17 6.59
N LEU A 322 1.77 22.36 6.81
CA LEU A 322 0.93 21.83 5.73
C LEU A 322 -0.03 22.91 5.26
N GLU A 323 0.30 23.61 4.16
CA GLU A 323 -0.55 24.66 3.59
C GLU A 323 -1.96 24.14 3.26
N ASN A 324 -2.05 23.04 2.51
CA ASN A 324 -3.31 22.41 2.14
C ASN A 324 -3.23 20.87 2.26
N PRO A 325 -3.69 20.29 3.38
CA PRO A 325 -3.64 18.85 3.61
C PRO A 325 -4.43 18.02 2.57
N ILE A 326 -5.53 18.57 2.04
CA ILE A 326 -6.32 17.91 0.99
C ILE A 326 -5.52 17.85 -0.31
N ALA A 327 -4.93 18.98 -0.72
CA ALA A 327 -4.11 19.03 -1.93
C ALA A 327 -2.90 18.10 -1.82
N SER A 328 -2.20 18.13 -0.69
CA SER A 328 -1.05 17.25 -0.42
C SER A 328 -1.42 15.76 -0.48
N THR A 329 -2.56 15.37 0.11
CA THR A 329 -3.03 13.97 0.06
C THR A 329 -3.32 13.52 -1.38
N LEU A 330 -4.06 14.35 -2.13
CA LEU A 330 -4.44 14.03 -3.52
C LEU A 330 -3.22 14.00 -4.44
N PHE A 331 -2.27 14.90 -4.21
CA PHE A 331 -1.00 14.92 -4.93
C PHE A 331 -0.23 13.63 -4.66
N GLU A 332 -0.08 13.24 -3.39
CA GLU A 332 0.65 12.03 -3.04
C GLU A 332 0.00 10.75 -3.58
N PHE A 333 -1.34 10.68 -3.62
CA PHE A 333 -2.04 9.56 -4.25
C PHE A 333 -1.81 9.55 -5.76
N GLY A 334 -1.92 10.70 -6.41
CA GLY A 334 -1.77 10.87 -7.86
C GLY A 334 -0.40 10.48 -8.41
N ASN A 335 0.64 10.41 -7.58
CA ASN A 335 1.98 9.98 -8.00
C ASN A 335 2.03 8.58 -8.64
N SER A 336 1.08 7.68 -8.37
CA SER A 336 1.09 6.35 -9.00
C SER A 336 0.83 6.42 -10.52
N MET A 337 0.17 7.49 -10.98
CA MET A 337 -0.09 7.75 -12.40
C MET A 337 1.22 7.89 -13.22
N GLN A 338 2.34 8.31 -12.61
CA GLN A 338 3.62 8.41 -13.31
C GLN A 338 4.10 7.08 -13.88
N THR A 339 3.73 5.96 -13.22
CA THR A 339 4.13 4.62 -13.65
C THR A 339 3.46 4.23 -14.97
N ILE A 340 2.26 4.76 -15.22
CA ILE A 340 1.54 4.60 -16.48
C ILE A 340 2.24 5.42 -17.57
N ALA A 341 2.54 6.70 -17.30
CA ALA A 341 3.23 7.58 -18.24
C ALA A 341 4.57 7.00 -18.69
N TYR A 342 5.40 6.55 -17.75
CA TYR A 342 6.67 5.90 -18.09
C TYR A 342 6.48 4.60 -18.88
N THR A 343 5.50 3.78 -18.52
CA THR A 343 5.27 2.53 -19.27
C THR A 343 4.84 2.83 -20.70
N ILE A 344 4.04 3.87 -20.94
CA ILE A 344 3.67 4.33 -22.30
C ILE A 344 4.91 4.81 -23.07
N GLU A 345 5.82 5.56 -22.44
CA GLU A 345 7.03 6.05 -23.12
C GLU A 345 8.03 4.94 -23.44
N LEU A 346 8.17 3.96 -22.55
CA LEU A 346 9.17 2.89 -22.65
C LEU A 346 8.67 1.65 -23.41
N VAL A 347 7.37 1.42 -23.52
CA VAL A 347 6.78 0.24 -24.17
C VAL A 347 5.85 0.69 -25.31
N PRO A 348 6.09 0.27 -26.57
CA PRO A 348 7.04 -0.74 -27.01
C PRO A 348 8.44 -0.21 -27.39
N SER A 349 8.74 1.07 -27.14
CA SER A 349 9.94 1.73 -27.72
C SER A 349 11.28 1.16 -27.26
N GLN A 350 11.40 0.78 -25.99
CA GLN A 350 12.62 0.26 -25.35
C GLN A 350 12.44 -1.16 -24.82
N LYS A 351 11.19 -1.60 -24.61
CA LYS A 351 10.86 -2.94 -24.13
C LYS A 351 9.61 -3.43 -24.84
N ASP A 352 9.64 -4.69 -25.29
CA ASP A 352 8.47 -5.34 -25.87
C ASP A 352 7.34 -5.56 -24.84
N PHE A 353 6.12 -5.75 -25.34
CA PHE A 353 5.00 -6.16 -24.51
C PHE A 353 5.24 -7.54 -23.87
N ASN A 354 4.81 -7.68 -22.62
CA ASN A 354 4.98 -8.91 -21.84
C ASN A 354 3.94 -10.01 -22.15
N MET A 355 2.92 -9.71 -22.96
CA MET A 355 1.94 -10.69 -23.48
C MET A 355 1.26 -11.56 -22.40
N GLY A 356 1.04 -11.01 -21.21
CA GLY A 356 0.34 -11.65 -20.10
C GLY A 356 1.22 -12.49 -19.17
N ILE A 357 2.53 -12.58 -19.41
CA ILE A 357 3.43 -13.41 -18.62
C ILE A 357 3.55 -12.96 -17.17
N ASP A 358 3.38 -11.66 -16.88
CA ASP A 358 3.43 -11.12 -15.52
C ASP A 358 2.34 -11.75 -14.64
N TYR A 359 1.14 -11.95 -15.19
CA TYR A 359 0.04 -12.61 -14.48
C TYR A 359 0.30 -14.09 -14.22
N LEU A 360 1.03 -14.78 -15.11
CA LEU A 360 1.44 -16.18 -14.87
C LEU A 360 2.47 -16.26 -13.74
N TYR A 361 3.44 -15.35 -13.71
CA TYR A 361 4.40 -15.29 -12.60
C TYR A 361 3.75 -14.84 -11.29
N ALA A 362 2.72 -14.01 -11.33
CA ALA A 362 1.91 -13.70 -10.17
C ALA A 362 1.23 -14.95 -9.59
N LEU A 363 0.74 -15.87 -10.41
CA LEU A 363 0.25 -17.18 -9.96
C LEU A 363 1.36 -18.02 -9.32
N TYR A 364 2.58 -17.96 -9.87
CA TYR A 364 3.73 -18.68 -9.33
C TYR A 364 4.12 -18.20 -7.92
N THR A 365 3.73 -16.99 -7.50
CA THR A 365 3.94 -16.52 -6.11
C THR A 365 3.20 -17.34 -5.04
N LEU A 366 2.28 -18.23 -5.42
CA LEU A 366 1.63 -19.16 -4.50
C LEU A 366 2.59 -20.23 -3.99
N VAL A 367 3.61 -20.57 -4.77
CA VAL A 367 4.66 -21.50 -4.36
C VAL A 367 5.57 -20.76 -3.36
N PRO A 368 5.78 -21.30 -2.15
CA PRO A 368 6.68 -20.68 -1.19
C PRO A 368 8.14 -20.82 -1.66
N ASN A 369 9.01 -19.89 -1.25
CA ASN A 369 10.42 -19.90 -1.61
C ASN A 369 11.23 -20.93 -0.80
N ILE A 370 10.85 -22.21 -0.87
CA ILE A 370 11.48 -23.32 -0.15
C ILE A 370 12.31 -24.13 -1.15
N GLY A 371 13.62 -24.22 -0.94
CA GLY A 371 14.51 -25.09 -1.73
C GLY A 371 15.13 -24.45 -2.97
N PHE A 372 14.86 -23.17 -3.26
CA PHE A 372 15.43 -22.48 -4.44
C PHE A 372 16.83 -21.90 -4.24
N GLY A 373 17.36 -21.86 -3.01
CA GLY A 373 18.71 -21.36 -2.73
C GLY A 373 18.97 -19.87 -3.04
N GLY A 374 17.96 -19.11 -3.50
CA GLY A 374 18.06 -17.71 -3.93
C GLY A 374 16.71 -16.99 -4.01
N LEU A 375 16.66 -15.87 -4.76
CA LEU A 375 15.43 -15.11 -5.02
C LEU A 375 14.37 -15.98 -5.71
N HIS A 376 13.12 -15.87 -5.26
CA HIS A 376 12.01 -16.60 -5.87
C HIS A 376 11.91 -16.29 -7.38
N PRO A 377 11.70 -17.27 -8.29
CA PRO A 377 11.74 -17.02 -9.73
C PRO A 377 10.77 -15.94 -10.23
N ALA A 378 9.61 -15.79 -9.58
CA ALA A 378 8.66 -14.71 -9.87
C ALA A 378 9.21 -13.30 -9.57
N VAL A 379 10.20 -13.20 -8.68
CA VAL A 379 10.90 -11.94 -8.37
C VAL A 379 12.16 -11.82 -9.22
N ALA A 380 12.90 -12.91 -9.41
CA ALA A 380 14.18 -12.93 -10.12
C ALA A 380 14.07 -12.52 -11.61
N ARG A 381 12.93 -12.76 -12.27
CA ARG A 381 12.69 -12.30 -13.65
C ARG A 381 12.68 -10.77 -13.80
N GLY A 382 12.43 -10.04 -12.71
CA GLY A 382 12.18 -8.61 -12.72
C GLY A 382 10.68 -8.32 -12.74
N VAL A 383 10.12 -8.10 -11.55
CA VAL A 383 8.74 -7.62 -11.41
C VAL A 383 8.60 -6.20 -11.98
N PRO A 384 7.44 -5.83 -12.56
CA PRO A 384 7.26 -4.53 -13.21
C PRO A 384 7.69 -3.31 -12.37
N ALA A 385 7.34 -3.27 -11.08
CA ALA A 385 7.75 -2.21 -10.16
C ALA A 385 9.28 -2.06 -10.05
N VAL A 386 9.99 -3.20 -9.94
CA VAL A 386 11.45 -3.27 -9.82
C VAL A 386 12.10 -2.84 -11.13
N TRP A 387 11.63 -3.38 -12.25
CA TRP A 387 12.12 -2.99 -13.57
C TRP A 387 11.98 -1.48 -13.79
N LEU A 388 10.78 -0.94 -13.58
CA LEU A 388 10.53 0.48 -13.84
C LEU A 388 11.35 1.39 -12.91
N SER A 389 11.46 1.04 -11.63
CA SER A 389 12.25 1.82 -10.68
C SER A 389 13.75 1.77 -11.01
N ALA A 390 14.26 0.60 -11.42
CA ALA A 390 15.65 0.46 -11.84
C ALA A 390 15.96 1.26 -13.12
N GLU A 391 15.02 1.32 -14.06
CA GLU A 391 15.19 2.04 -15.32
C GLU A 391 15.12 3.56 -15.13
N VAL A 392 14.12 4.05 -14.38
CA VAL A 392 13.78 5.47 -14.34
C VAL A 392 14.39 6.20 -13.14
N THR A 393 14.56 5.52 -12.01
CA THR A 393 15.12 6.09 -10.77
C THR A 393 16.22 5.20 -10.17
N PRO A 394 17.28 4.86 -10.92
CA PRO A 394 18.30 3.89 -10.49
C PRO A 394 18.96 4.25 -9.16
N ARG A 395 19.20 5.54 -8.89
CA ARG A 395 19.82 5.98 -7.63
C ARG A 395 18.92 5.73 -6.41
N GLU A 396 17.62 6.01 -6.52
CA GLU A 396 16.66 5.74 -5.45
C GLU A 396 16.46 4.24 -5.23
N PHE A 397 16.44 3.48 -6.33
CA PHE A 397 16.29 2.04 -6.31
C PHE A 397 17.45 1.34 -5.59
N ILE A 398 18.69 1.80 -5.77
CA ILE A 398 19.86 1.28 -5.04
C ILE A 398 19.70 1.46 -3.52
N HIS A 399 19.01 2.51 -3.06
CA HIS A 399 18.69 2.75 -1.66
C HIS A 399 17.37 2.11 -1.19
N GLY A 400 16.83 1.16 -1.95
CA GLY A 400 15.62 0.41 -1.60
C GLY A 400 14.31 1.19 -1.78
N ILE A 401 14.36 2.37 -2.41
CA ILE A 401 13.16 3.18 -2.70
C ILE A 401 12.64 2.79 -4.09
N SER A 402 11.38 2.36 -4.15
CA SER A 402 10.71 2.02 -5.41
C SER A 402 9.55 2.97 -5.67
N LEU A 403 9.30 3.26 -6.95
CA LEU A 403 8.14 4.04 -7.40
C LEU A 403 6.81 3.33 -7.12
N GLY A 404 6.85 2.02 -6.88
CA GLY A 404 5.68 1.15 -6.95
C GLY A 404 5.28 0.90 -8.40
N TYR A 405 4.01 0.57 -8.62
CA TYR A 405 3.48 0.35 -9.97
C TYR A 405 1.99 0.69 -10.03
N SER A 406 1.34 0.37 -11.14
CA SER A 406 -0.10 0.49 -11.30
C SER A 406 -0.65 -0.72 -12.02
N PHE A 407 -1.79 -1.23 -11.57
CA PHE A 407 -2.50 -2.31 -12.28
C PHE A 407 -2.93 -1.89 -13.70
N ILE A 408 -3.06 -0.58 -13.96
CA ILE A 408 -3.30 -0.03 -15.30
C ILE A 408 -2.02 -0.08 -16.14
N ALA A 409 -0.88 0.31 -15.55
CA ALA A 409 0.43 0.20 -16.20
C ALA A 409 0.76 -1.27 -16.53
N GLU A 410 0.45 -2.21 -15.65
CA GLU A 410 0.65 -3.64 -15.89
C GLU A 410 -0.20 -4.18 -17.04
N ALA A 411 -1.47 -3.79 -17.10
CA ALA A 411 -2.34 -4.18 -18.22
C ALA A 411 -1.82 -3.62 -19.55
N TYR A 412 -1.30 -2.40 -19.55
CA TYR A 412 -0.67 -1.81 -20.74
C TYR A 412 0.64 -2.52 -21.11
N LEU A 413 1.52 -2.76 -20.14
CA LEU A 413 2.78 -3.49 -20.34
C LEU A 413 2.53 -4.87 -20.95
N ASN A 414 1.42 -5.52 -20.61
CA ASN A 414 1.10 -6.86 -21.12
C ASN A 414 0.34 -6.84 -22.44
N PHE A 415 -0.57 -5.88 -22.66
CA PHE A 415 -1.54 -5.98 -23.75
C PHE A 415 -1.73 -4.71 -24.60
N GLY A 416 -0.97 -3.64 -24.31
CA GLY A 416 -1.03 -2.38 -25.02
C GLY A 416 -2.39 -1.70 -25.01
N TRP A 417 -2.61 -0.79 -25.97
CA TRP A 417 -3.80 0.06 -26.05
C TRP A 417 -5.13 -0.71 -26.17
N ILE A 418 -5.16 -1.76 -26.99
CA ILE A 418 -6.40 -2.51 -27.27
C ILE A 418 -6.68 -3.55 -26.19
N GLY A 419 -5.67 -4.25 -25.70
CA GLY A 419 -5.90 -5.33 -24.74
C GLY A 419 -6.07 -4.84 -23.29
N THR A 420 -5.58 -3.65 -22.95
CA THR A 420 -5.82 -3.03 -21.63
C THR A 420 -7.32 -2.91 -21.28
N PRO A 421 -8.19 -2.28 -22.10
CA PRO A 421 -9.62 -2.18 -21.78
C PRO A 421 -10.29 -3.56 -21.69
N ILE A 422 -9.91 -4.53 -22.53
CA ILE A 422 -10.44 -5.90 -22.47
C ILE A 422 -10.10 -6.54 -21.13
N PHE A 423 -8.82 -6.49 -20.72
CA PHE A 423 -8.37 -7.00 -19.44
C PHE A 423 -9.08 -6.31 -18.27
N MET A 424 -9.23 -4.98 -18.32
CA MET A 424 -9.94 -4.20 -17.29
C MET A 424 -11.40 -4.61 -17.16
N THR A 425 -12.11 -4.85 -18.28
CA THR A 425 -13.47 -5.39 -18.24
C THR A 425 -13.53 -6.77 -17.60
N ILE A 426 -12.60 -7.67 -17.92
CA ILE A 426 -12.53 -8.99 -17.29
C ILE A 426 -12.29 -8.85 -15.78
N PHE A 427 -11.32 -8.02 -15.38
CA PHE A 427 -10.98 -7.80 -13.99
C PHE A 427 -12.15 -7.19 -13.20
N GLY A 428 -12.80 -6.16 -13.75
CA GLY A 428 -13.97 -5.54 -13.16
C GLY A 428 -15.15 -6.50 -13.02
N PHE A 429 -15.33 -7.40 -13.99
CA PHE A 429 -16.34 -8.47 -13.91
C PHE A 429 -16.10 -9.40 -12.73
N TYR A 430 -14.87 -9.87 -12.53
CA TYR A 430 -14.55 -10.76 -11.42
C TYR A 430 -14.64 -10.06 -10.05
N ILE A 431 -14.19 -8.80 -9.94
CA ILE A 431 -14.37 -8.03 -8.69
C ILE A 431 -15.86 -7.85 -8.40
N GLY A 432 -16.65 -7.38 -9.38
CA GLY A 432 -18.08 -7.19 -9.21
C GLY A 432 -18.78 -8.49 -8.80
N LYS A 433 -18.45 -9.60 -9.46
CA LYS A 433 -18.98 -10.93 -9.15
C LYS A 433 -18.61 -11.39 -7.74
N LEU A 434 -17.36 -11.21 -7.32
CA LEU A 434 -16.89 -11.55 -5.97
C LEU A 434 -17.65 -10.77 -4.90
N VAL A 435 -17.81 -9.45 -5.11
CA VAL A 435 -18.53 -8.57 -4.19
C VAL A 435 -19.98 -9.00 -4.06
N LEU A 436 -20.69 -9.16 -5.19
CA LEU A 436 -22.10 -9.57 -5.21
C LEU A 436 -22.29 -10.96 -4.59
N TRP A 437 -21.39 -11.90 -4.88
CA TRP A 437 -21.44 -13.26 -4.32
C TRP A 437 -21.33 -13.25 -2.79
N ALA A 438 -20.47 -12.41 -2.23
CA ALA A 438 -20.27 -12.35 -0.78
C ALA A 438 -21.38 -11.57 -0.06
N THR A 439 -21.84 -10.46 -0.62
CA THR A 439 -22.76 -9.54 0.08
C THR A 439 -24.23 -9.84 -0.13
N ARG A 440 -24.62 -10.54 -1.20
CA ARG A 440 -26.04 -10.74 -1.53
C ARG A 440 -26.79 -11.55 -0.49
N LEU A 441 -26.24 -12.67 -0.05
CA LEU A 441 -26.88 -13.52 0.97
C LEU A 441 -26.51 -13.12 2.41
N GLY A 442 -25.60 -12.15 2.58
CA GLY A 442 -25.11 -11.74 3.90
C GLY A 442 -24.46 -12.88 4.68
N GLU A 443 -23.91 -13.88 3.99
CA GLU A 443 -23.30 -15.05 4.64
C GLU A 443 -21.99 -14.65 5.34
N PRO A 444 -21.88 -14.81 6.67
CA PRO A 444 -20.73 -14.30 7.41
C PRO A 444 -19.38 -14.85 6.94
N ALA A 445 -19.31 -16.12 6.51
CA ALA A 445 -18.08 -16.72 6.02
C ALA A 445 -17.59 -16.09 4.70
N LYS A 446 -18.50 -15.85 3.75
CA LYS A 446 -18.16 -15.21 2.46
C LYS A 446 -17.76 -13.75 2.67
N MET A 447 -18.45 -13.07 3.59
CA MET A 447 -18.11 -11.70 3.98
C MET A 447 -16.77 -11.61 4.70
N ALA A 448 -16.41 -12.60 5.53
CA ALA A 448 -15.09 -12.69 6.16
C ALA A 448 -13.97 -12.86 5.12
N LEU A 449 -14.18 -13.72 4.11
CA LEU A 449 -13.27 -13.84 2.96
C LEU A 449 -13.08 -12.48 2.28
N LEU A 450 -14.18 -11.83 1.91
CA LEU A 450 -14.10 -10.56 1.19
C LEU A 450 -13.44 -9.46 2.04
N ALA A 451 -13.76 -9.39 3.34
CA ALA A 451 -13.13 -8.45 4.27
C ALA A 451 -11.63 -8.74 4.44
N SER A 452 -11.21 -10.00 4.45
CA SER A 452 -9.79 -10.37 4.57
C SER A 452 -9.00 -10.03 3.29
N PHE A 453 -9.66 -10.10 2.13
CA PHE A 453 -9.06 -9.72 0.85
C PHE A 453 -9.02 -8.20 0.62
N LEU A 454 -9.97 -7.47 1.22
CA LEU A 454 -10.20 -6.06 0.97
C LEU A 454 -8.95 -5.17 1.13
N PRO A 455 -8.08 -5.32 2.16
CA PRO A 455 -6.88 -4.49 2.26
C PRO A 455 -5.97 -4.63 1.04
N SER A 456 -5.73 -5.85 0.58
CA SER A 456 -4.89 -6.12 -0.59
C SER A 456 -5.55 -5.63 -1.88
N LEU A 457 -6.87 -5.79 -2.00
CA LEU A 457 -7.62 -5.25 -3.13
C LEU A 457 -7.50 -3.71 -3.20
N LEU A 458 -7.68 -3.01 -2.08
CA LEU A 458 -7.55 -1.54 -2.05
C LEU A 458 -6.12 -1.09 -2.32
N PHE A 459 -5.10 -1.83 -1.90
CA PHE A 459 -3.71 -1.46 -2.18
C PHE A 459 -3.28 -1.79 -3.62
N PHE A 460 -3.92 -2.78 -4.26
CA PHE A 460 -3.62 -3.20 -5.63
C PHE A 460 -3.78 -2.07 -6.66
N CYS A 461 -4.60 -1.05 -6.38
CA CYS A 461 -4.75 0.09 -7.28
C CYS A 461 -3.43 0.85 -7.58
N ARG A 462 -2.37 0.61 -6.79
CA ARG A 462 -1.02 1.16 -6.95
C ARG A 462 0.08 0.09 -6.85
N GLN A 463 -0.21 -1.13 -7.31
CA GLN A 463 0.71 -2.28 -7.34
C GLN A 463 0.47 -3.13 -8.59
N GLU A 464 1.36 -4.08 -8.81
CA GLU A 464 1.29 -5.15 -9.81
C GLU A 464 0.69 -6.47 -9.26
N SER A 465 0.36 -7.40 -10.16
CA SER A 465 -0.42 -8.61 -9.86
C SER A 465 0.27 -9.59 -8.92
N THR A 466 1.61 -9.55 -8.80
CA THR A 466 2.35 -10.37 -7.84
C THR A 466 1.96 -10.09 -6.39
N GLN A 467 1.38 -8.90 -6.10
CA GLN A 467 0.95 -8.51 -4.75
C GLN A 467 -0.48 -8.94 -4.40
N ILE A 468 -1.33 -9.34 -5.35
CA ILE A 468 -2.75 -9.62 -5.10
C ILE A 468 -3.09 -11.12 -5.01
N VAL A 469 -2.36 -11.97 -5.72
CA VAL A 469 -2.67 -13.41 -5.82
C VAL A 469 -2.52 -14.12 -4.47
N ARG A 470 -1.36 -13.98 -3.82
CA ARG A 470 -1.10 -14.64 -2.53
C ARG A 470 -2.09 -14.19 -1.44
N PRO A 471 -2.41 -12.89 -1.26
CA PRO A 471 -3.41 -12.49 -0.30
C PRO A 471 -4.84 -12.99 -0.58
N PHE A 472 -5.22 -13.08 -1.85
CA PHE A 472 -6.50 -13.67 -2.20
C PHE A 472 -6.56 -15.15 -1.81
N VAL A 473 -5.58 -15.94 -2.24
CA VAL A 473 -5.60 -17.39 -2.07
C VAL A 473 -5.31 -17.79 -0.62
N LEU A 474 -4.20 -17.34 -0.04
CA LEU A 474 -3.76 -17.80 1.28
C LEU A 474 -4.49 -17.11 2.42
N TYR A 475 -4.68 -15.79 2.36
CA TYR A 475 -5.20 -15.03 3.51
C TYR A 475 -6.72 -14.88 3.51
N SER A 476 -7.39 -15.24 2.40
CA SER A 476 -8.84 -15.06 2.26
C SER A 476 -9.56 -16.36 1.88
N LEU A 477 -9.16 -16.99 0.76
CA LEU A 477 -9.80 -18.20 0.25
C LEU A 477 -9.51 -19.42 1.10
N ALA A 478 -8.26 -19.67 1.49
CA ALA A 478 -7.90 -20.84 2.31
C ALA A 478 -8.61 -20.86 3.69
N PRO A 479 -8.68 -19.76 4.47
CA PRO A 479 -9.50 -19.68 5.67
C PRO A 479 -10.98 -20.01 5.43
N TYR A 480 -11.56 -19.49 4.35
CA TYR A 480 -12.95 -19.76 3.99
C TYR A 480 -13.17 -21.24 3.65
N LEU A 481 -12.28 -21.86 2.88
CA LEU A 481 -12.33 -23.29 2.61
C LEU A 481 -12.19 -24.10 3.91
N GLY A 482 -11.35 -23.65 4.84
CA GLY A 482 -11.25 -24.21 6.19
C GLY A 482 -12.58 -24.20 6.94
N VAL A 483 -13.34 -23.10 6.87
CA VAL A 483 -14.69 -23.02 7.45
C VAL A 483 -15.62 -24.05 6.80
N LEU A 484 -15.63 -24.16 5.47
CA LEU A 484 -16.49 -25.10 4.76
C LEU A 484 -16.16 -26.56 5.11
N LEU A 485 -14.87 -26.90 5.23
CA LEU A 485 -14.41 -28.24 5.60
C LEU A 485 -14.82 -28.61 7.03
N LEU A 486 -14.63 -27.68 7.99
CA LEU A 486 -15.07 -27.88 9.38
C LEU A 486 -16.58 -28.05 9.46
N HIS A 487 -17.33 -27.20 8.76
CA HIS A 487 -18.78 -27.24 8.76
C HIS A 487 -19.33 -28.54 8.17
N ARG A 488 -18.79 -28.97 7.02
CA ARG A 488 -19.16 -30.24 6.38
C ARG A 488 -18.86 -31.45 7.27
N SER A 489 -17.71 -31.45 7.93
CA SER A 489 -17.30 -32.54 8.84
C SER A 489 -18.23 -32.62 10.05
N ARG A 490 -18.65 -31.47 10.57
CA ARG A 490 -19.57 -31.38 11.71
C ARG A 490 -20.98 -31.86 11.37
N ILE A 491 -21.51 -31.47 10.21
CA ILE A 491 -22.82 -31.95 9.72
C ILE A 491 -22.80 -33.46 9.54
N LYS A 492 -21.75 -34.03 8.92
CA LYS A 492 -21.61 -35.49 8.78
C LYS A 492 -21.60 -36.22 10.13
N LYS A 493 -20.91 -35.66 11.14
CA LYS A 493 -20.87 -36.24 12.49
C LYS A 493 -22.25 -36.20 13.16
N LEU A 494 -22.99 -35.11 12.99
CA LEU A 494 -24.36 -34.96 13.49
C LEU A 494 -25.33 -35.94 12.81
N SER A 495 -25.27 -36.08 11.48
CA SER A 495 -26.11 -37.04 10.76
C SER A 495 -25.81 -38.48 11.17
N PHE A 496 -24.55 -38.83 11.39
CA PHE A 496 -24.16 -40.16 11.86
C PHE A 496 -24.64 -40.42 13.30
N SER A 497 -24.54 -39.42 14.19
CA SER A 497 -25.07 -39.57 15.56
C SER A 497 -26.59 -39.71 15.59
N THR A 498 -27.33 -39.00 14.74
CA THR A 498 -28.79 -39.16 14.62
C THR A 498 -29.15 -40.53 14.05
N LEU A 499 -28.39 -41.03 13.08
CA LEU A 499 -28.59 -42.38 12.54
C LEU A 499 -28.32 -43.44 13.62
N SER A 500 -27.22 -43.30 14.37
CA SER A 500 -26.86 -44.22 15.46
C SER A 500 -27.83 -44.17 16.64
N SER A 501 -28.38 -43.00 16.98
CA SER A 501 -29.41 -42.89 18.01
C SER A 501 -30.73 -43.51 17.56
N ASN A 502 -31.11 -43.34 16.29
CA ASN A 502 -32.31 -43.94 15.72
C ASN A 502 -32.19 -45.47 15.62
N ILE A 503 -31.00 -45.99 15.30
CA ILE A 503 -30.71 -47.43 15.36
C ILE A 503 -30.81 -47.93 16.80
N LYS A 504 -30.20 -47.23 17.77
CA LYS A 504 -30.33 -47.61 19.20
C LYS A 504 -31.75 -47.55 19.74
N THR A 505 -32.59 -46.60 19.32
CA THR A 505 -34.01 -46.57 19.72
C THR A 505 -34.82 -47.68 19.06
N ASN A 506 -34.50 -48.06 17.82
CA ASN A 506 -35.12 -49.21 17.17
C ASN A 506 -34.65 -50.53 17.79
N ASP A 507 -33.39 -50.61 18.25
CA ASP A 507 -32.84 -51.77 18.96
C ASP A 507 -33.42 -51.88 20.39
N ILE A 508 -33.71 -50.76 21.07
CA ILE A 508 -34.43 -50.76 22.36
C ILE A 508 -35.90 -51.19 22.19
N GLN A 509 -36.51 -50.92 21.03
CA GLN A 509 -37.84 -51.45 20.69
C GLN A 509 -37.79 -52.95 20.31
N ALA A 510 -36.61 -53.48 19.96
CA ALA A 510 -36.38 -54.88 19.59
C ALA A 510 -35.77 -55.74 20.70
N SER A 511 -35.39 -55.17 21.86
CA SER A 511 -34.74 -55.86 22.96
C SER A 511 -35.66 -56.13 24.16
N ILE A 512 -36.83 -56.71 23.91
CA ILE A 512 -37.47 -57.64 24.85
C ILE A 512 -37.08 -59.03 24.36
N ASP A 513 -35.92 -59.51 24.80
CA ASP A 513 -35.61 -60.94 25.00
C ASP A 513 -34.18 -61.08 25.57
N PRO A 514 -33.98 -61.73 26.73
CA PRO A 514 -32.65 -61.96 27.29
C PRO A 514 -32.18 -63.40 26.99
N TYR A 515 -30.87 -63.59 26.72
CA TYR A 515 -30.01 -64.57 27.41
C TYR A 515 -28.60 -64.74 26.78
N VAL A 516 -27.65 -65.05 27.68
CA VAL A 516 -26.38 -65.80 27.55
C VAL A 516 -25.03 -65.02 27.52
N MET A 517 -24.24 -65.30 28.57
CA MET A 517 -22.82 -65.02 28.83
C MET A 517 -21.85 -65.85 27.96
N THR A 518 -20.63 -65.34 27.73
CA THR A 518 -19.30 -65.90 28.16
C THR A 518 -18.18 -65.15 27.39
N ASN A 519 -17.20 -64.44 27.98
CA ASN A 519 -16.02 -64.77 28.82
C ASN A 519 -14.70 -65.02 28.02
N VAL A 520 -13.58 -64.49 28.59
CA VAL A 520 -12.14 -64.92 28.51
C VAL A 520 -11.10 -64.10 27.67
N ASN A 521 -10.20 -63.41 28.43
CA ASN A 521 -8.71 -63.31 28.44
C ASN A 521 -7.87 -63.09 27.14
N THR A 522 -6.62 -62.57 27.09
CA THR A 522 -5.48 -62.40 28.04
C THR A 522 -4.36 -61.53 27.39
N GLN A 523 -3.55 -60.80 28.20
CA GLN A 523 -2.05 -60.65 28.26
C GLN A 523 -1.17 -60.64 26.97
N SER A 524 0.04 -60.04 26.86
CA SER A 524 1.02 -59.36 27.74
C SER A 524 2.23 -58.85 26.89
N ASP A 525 2.96 -57.80 27.32
CA ASP A 525 4.42 -57.72 27.69
C ASP A 525 5.42 -57.27 26.57
N GLU A 526 6.15 -56.14 26.74
CA GLU A 526 7.57 -55.94 27.20
C GLU A 526 8.53 -55.71 26.00
N SER A 527 9.70 -55.04 26.02
CA SER A 527 10.43 -54.08 26.87
C SER A 527 11.73 -53.63 26.12
N MET A 528 12.28 -52.43 26.44
CA MET A 528 13.72 -52.03 26.58
C MET A 528 14.78 -52.22 25.42
N THR A 529 15.88 -51.45 25.19
CA THR A 529 16.66 -50.34 25.84
C THR A 529 17.79 -49.79 24.91
N HIS A 530 18.28 -48.56 25.20
CA HIS A 530 19.61 -47.86 25.06
C HIS A 530 20.70 -48.27 24.02
N THR A 531 21.60 -47.42 23.48
CA THR A 531 22.59 -46.50 24.13
C THR A 531 23.37 -45.64 23.08
N ALA A 532 24.13 -44.62 23.54
CA ALA A 532 24.80 -43.53 22.78
C ALA A 532 26.36 -43.59 22.74
N THR A 533 27.04 -42.82 21.85
CA THR A 533 28.39 -42.13 22.01
C THR A 533 28.81 -41.38 20.71
N LYS A 534 29.03 -40.05 20.66
CA LYS A 534 30.22 -39.15 20.85
C LYS A 534 31.25 -38.97 19.67
N MET A 535 31.30 -37.75 19.12
CA MET A 535 32.39 -36.78 18.69
C MET A 535 33.80 -37.25 18.21
N PRO A 536 34.63 -36.48 17.44
CA PRO A 536 34.94 -35.02 17.59
C PRO A 536 35.32 -34.16 16.33
N THR A 537 35.82 -32.94 16.63
CA THR A 537 36.07 -31.63 15.96
C THR A 537 37.40 -31.47 15.15
N ASN A 538 37.51 -30.40 14.31
CA ASN A 538 38.70 -29.51 14.09
C ASN A 538 38.31 -28.28 13.21
N GLN A 539 38.34 -27.02 13.71
CA GLN A 539 39.37 -25.93 13.63
C GLN A 539 39.78 -25.44 12.21
N ILE A 540 39.39 -24.21 11.78
CA ILE A 540 39.97 -22.83 11.89
C ILE A 540 41.01 -22.51 10.78
N ASP A 541 40.80 -21.42 10.03
CA ASP A 541 41.83 -20.37 9.78
C ASP A 541 41.24 -19.07 9.18
N LEU A 542 41.83 -17.96 9.63
CA LEU A 542 41.44 -16.56 9.45
C LEU A 542 42.66 -15.81 8.87
N VAL A 543 42.50 -14.95 7.85
CA VAL A 543 43.54 -14.01 7.41
C VAL A 543 42.92 -12.65 7.10
N THR A 544 43.50 -11.62 7.72
CA THR A 544 43.20 -10.18 7.66
C THR A 544 44.39 -9.45 7.04
N VAL A 545 44.21 -8.47 6.14
CA VAL A 545 45.17 -7.36 5.93
C VAL A 545 44.46 -6.07 5.50
N SER A 546 44.99 -4.96 5.99
CA SER A 546 44.48 -3.59 6.11
C SER A 546 45.03 -2.57 5.10
N SER A 547 44.33 -1.43 5.08
CA SER A 547 44.51 -0.08 4.50
C SER A 547 45.86 0.66 4.62
N VAL A 548 46.12 1.64 3.72
CA VAL A 548 46.87 2.94 3.87
C VAL A 548 46.51 3.84 2.65
N SER A 549 45.80 4.98 2.70
CA SER A 549 46.12 6.42 3.03
C SER A 549 47.18 7.15 2.16
N SER A 550 46.82 8.32 1.60
CA SER A 550 47.54 9.62 1.75
C SER A 550 47.09 10.68 0.72
N ALA A 551 46.64 11.83 1.23
CA ALA A 551 46.46 13.09 0.51
C ALA A 551 47.57 14.08 0.93
N ASN A 552 47.96 15.04 0.07
CA ASN A 552 48.55 16.31 0.52
C ASN A 552 48.68 17.40 -0.58
N GLU A 553 48.46 18.65 -0.13
CA GLU A 553 48.96 19.97 -0.60
C GLU A 553 48.24 20.74 -1.74
N ILE A 554 47.75 21.96 -1.40
CA ILE A 554 48.27 23.29 -1.81
C ILE A 554 47.31 24.42 -1.34
N THR A 555 47.81 25.41 -0.58
CA THR A 555 47.12 26.65 -0.17
C THR A 555 47.93 27.90 -0.54
N ASN A 556 47.26 28.96 -1.03
CA ASN A 556 47.80 30.32 -1.17
C ASN A 556 46.68 31.34 -0.97
N THR A 557 46.73 32.18 0.08
CA THR A 557 45.62 33.01 0.58
C THR A 557 45.83 34.52 0.41
N ARG A 558 44.82 35.20 -0.16
CA ARG A 558 44.49 36.62 0.11
C ARG A 558 43.24 36.63 0.99
N GLY A 559 43.23 37.41 2.08
CA GLY A 559 42.14 37.42 3.06
C GLY A 559 40.81 37.96 2.48
N TYR A 560 39.73 37.23 2.69
CA TYR A 560 38.36 37.59 2.28
C TYR A 560 37.60 38.24 3.44
N LYS A 561 36.81 39.29 3.17
CA LYS A 561 35.89 39.84 4.17
C LYS A 561 34.71 38.90 4.38
N LEU A 562 34.23 38.76 5.62
CA LEU A 562 33.15 37.82 5.95
C LEU A 562 31.82 38.18 5.25
N ASP A 563 31.51 39.46 5.10
CA ASP A 563 30.32 39.96 4.40
C ASP A 563 30.24 39.44 2.95
N GLU A 564 31.38 39.44 2.23
CA GLU A 564 31.45 38.94 0.85
C GLU A 564 31.21 37.41 0.76
N LEU A 565 31.54 36.67 1.82
CA LEU A 565 31.32 35.22 1.89
C LEU A 565 29.88 34.89 2.27
N LEU A 566 29.27 35.64 3.19
CA LEU A 566 27.86 35.49 3.56
C LEU A 566 26.92 35.78 2.39
N ASP A 567 27.26 36.72 1.52
CA ASP A 567 26.54 36.94 0.27
C ASP A 567 26.51 35.69 -0.63
N VAL A 568 27.58 34.88 -0.62
CA VAL A 568 27.62 33.62 -1.37
C VAL A 568 26.69 32.58 -0.73
N PHE A 569 26.71 32.42 0.59
CA PHE A 569 25.77 31.53 1.29
C PHE A 569 24.32 31.89 0.98
N ASN A 570 24.00 33.18 1.05
CA ASN A 570 22.63 33.66 0.89
C ASN A 570 22.13 33.54 -0.56
N LYS A 571 23.00 33.76 -1.56
CA LYS A 571 22.67 33.47 -2.97
C LYS A 571 22.49 31.97 -3.23
N LEU A 572 23.30 31.11 -2.60
CA LEU A 572 23.13 29.66 -2.68
C LEU A 572 21.81 29.22 -2.06
N SER A 573 21.40 29.84 -0.95
CA SER A 573 20.08 29.65 -0.36
C SER A 573 18.98 30.08 -1.32
N ASP A 574 19.06 31.28 -1.92
CA ASP A 574 18.03 31.77 -2.85
C ASP A 574 17.77 30.81 -4.01
N ILE A 575 18.85 30.30 -4.62
CA ILE A 575 18.75 29.34 -5.72
C ILE A 575 18.16 28.02 -5.21
N SER A 576 18.69 27.47 -4.13
CA SER A 576 18.29 26.16 -3.64
C SER A 576 16.86 26.14 -3.07
N ILE A 577 16.40 27.27 -2.51
CA ILE A 577 15.04 27.43 -1.96
C ILE A 577 13.99 27.28 -3.05
N GLN A 578 14.27 27.73 -4.28
CA GLN A 578 13.34 27.59 -5.41
C GLN A 578 13.03 26.12 -5.74
N TYR A 579 13.94 25.19 -5.41
CA TYR A 579 13.81 23.78 -5.76
C TYR A 579 13.54 22.88 -4.54
N LEU A 580 14.05 23.23 -3.37
CA LEU A 580 13.98 22.41 -2.15
C LEU A 580 13.01 22.97 -1.11
N GLY A 581 12.62 24.23 -1.23
CA GLY A 581 11.87 24.95 -0.21
C GLY A 581 12.72 25.38 1.00
N LYS A 582 12.22 26.38 1.72
CA LYS A 582 12.95 27.07 2.81
C LYS A 582 13.33 26.15 3.97
N GLY A 583 12.44 25.23 4.33
CA GLY A 583 12.66 24.29 5.44
C GLY A 583 13.81 23.32 5.17
N VAL A 584 13.86 22.74 3.96
CA VAL A 584 14.92 21.81 3.56
C VAL A 584 16.25 22.53 3.49
N VAL A 585 16.30 23.72 2.88
CA VAL A 585 17.53 24.53 2.81
C VAL A 585 18.06 24.90 4.20
N THR A 586 17.18 25.32 5.11
CA THR A 586 17.56 25.63 6.50
C THR A 586 18.15 24.41 7.20
N ASN A 587 17.50 23.25 7.06
CA ASN A 587 17.99 21.99 7.64
C ASN A 587 19.31 21.53 7.01
N TYR A 588 19.46 21.70 5.70
CA TYR A 588 20.68 21.33 4.99
C TYR A 588 21.85 22.19 5.43
N TRP A 589 21.68 23.50 5.59
CA TRP A 589 22.72 24.36 6.15
C TRP A 589 23.09 23.98 7.58
N ARG A 590 22.10 23.70 8.45
CA ARG A 590 22.36 23.28 9.83
C ARG A 590 23.12 21.97 9.92
N SER A 591 22.69 20.98 9.16
CA SER A 591 23.22 19.63 9.24
C SER A 591 24.50 19.42 8.42
N SER A 592 24.84 20.33 7.51
CA SER A 592 26.12 20.34 6.75
C SER A 592 27.20 21.19 7.42
N ARG A 593 26.88 21.90 8.51
CA ARG A 593 27.82 22.72 9.26
C ARG A 593 28.89 21.82 9.90
N PRO A 594 30.18 22.04 9.62
CA PRO A 594 31.27 21.39 10.35
C PRO A 594 31.23 21.72 11.84
N ASP A 595 31.63 20.76 12.68
CA ASP A 595 31.74 20.95 14.12
C ASP A 595 32.96 21.83 14.44
N SER A 596 32.76 23.15 14.40
CA SER A 596 33.74 24.17 14.78
C SER A 596 33.11 25.17 15.75
N SER A 597 33.86 25.55 16.79
CA SER A 597 33.44 26.56 17.76
C SER A 597 33.18 27.92 17.12
N TRP A 598 33.90 28.22 16.03
CA TRP A 598 33.72 29.47 15.30
C TRP A 598 32.48 29.44 14.40
N LEU A 599 32.23 28.33 13.69
CA LEU A 599 31.01 28.19 12.88
C LEU A 599 29.73 28.11 13.72
N ALA A 600 29.83 27.77 15.01
CA ALA A 600 28.70 27.80 15.94
C ALA A 600 28.14 29.23 16.14
N GLU A 601 28.95 30.28 15.97
CA GLU A 601 28.56 31.69 16.10
C GLU A 601 27.67 32.19 14.94
N PHE A 602 27.56 31.41 13.85
CA PHE A 602 26.71 31.76 12.71
C PHE A 602 25.24 31.40 12.97
N GLU A 603 24.35 32.34 12.71
CA GLU A 603 22.91 32.14 12.84
C GLU A 603 22.28 31.81 11.48
N ILE A 604 21.41 30.79 11.44
CA ILE A 604 20.62 30.45 10.26
C ILE A 604 19.15 30.71 10.57
N ASN A 605 18.57 31.69 9.89
CA ASN A 605 17.17 32.07 10.11
C ASN A 605 16.20 31.09 9.43
N ARG A 606 14.89 31.27 9.67
CA ARG A 606 13.83 30.40 9.13
C ARG A 606 13.70 30.41 7.60
N ASN A 607 14.30 31.41 6.95
CA ASN A 607 14.33 31.53 5.50
C ASN A 607 15.62 30.94 4.90
N GLY A 608 16.46 30.27 5.70
CA GLY A 608 17.71 29.68 5.23
C GLY A 608 18.83 30.68 4.95
N TYR A 609 18.69 31.95 5.37
CA TYR A 609 19.78 32.93 5.29
C TYR A 609 20.70 32.79 6.49
N ILE A 610 21.99 32.99 6.23
CA ILE A 610 23.06 32.92 7.22
C ILE A 610 23.55 34.33 7.53
N SER A 611 23.70 34.63 8.81
CA SER A 611 24.23 35.89 9.33
C SER A 611 25.24 35.65 10.43
N HIS A 612 26.12 36.63 10.64
CA HIS A 612 27.11 36.60 11.71
C HIS A 612 27.08 37.94 12.49
N PRO A 613 27.14 37.94 13.84
CA PRO A 613 27.07 39.16 14.64
C PRO A 613 28.08 40.25 14.24
N ASN A 614 29.30 39.83 13.86
CA ASN A 614 30.41 40.73 13.51
C ASN A 614 30.71 40.82 12.00
N GLN A 615 29.71 40.62 11.13
CA GLN A 615 29.92 40.44 9.68
C GLN A 615 30.65 41.59 8.96
N LYS A 616 30.52 42.85 9.41
CA LYS A 616 31.10 44.03 8.74
C LYS A 616 32.56 44.32 9.11
N GLU A 617 33.06 43.76 10.21
CA GLU A 617 34.37 44.09 10.77
C GLU A 617 35.38 42.92 10.66
N LEU A 618 34.91 41.71 10.34
CA LEU A 618 35.73 40.50 10.32
C LEU A 618 36.38 40.25 8.96
N VAL A 619 37.72 40.21 8.94
CA VAL A 619 38.52 39.68 7.82
C VAL A 619 38.88 38.23 8.15
N CYS A 620 38.45 37.29 7.30
CA CYS A 620 38.65 35.87 7.55
C CYS A 620 40.12 35.48 7.34
N ASN A 621 40.69 34.76 8.31
CA ASN A 621 42.00 34.14 8.17
C ASN A 621 41.93 32.87 7.29
N SER A 622 43.08 32.29 6.93
CA SER A 622 43.15 31.13 6.04
C SER A 622 42.36 29.90 6.54
N GLU A 623 42.31 29.69 7.85
CA GLU A 623 41.62 28.57 8.50
C GLU A 623 40.11 28.76 8.47
N GLN A 624 39.63 29.95 8.81
CA GLN A 624 38.22 30.36 8.71
C GLN A 624 37.69 30.26 7.27
N ILE A 625 38.51 30.61 6.28
CA ILE A 625 38.16 30.44 4.86
C ILE A 625 37.99 28.96 4.53
N GLN A 626 38.86 28.08 5.02
CA GLN A 626 38.75 26.63 4.80
C GLN A 626 37.51 26.02 5.46
N GLU A 627 37.15 26.46 6.67
CA GLU A 627 35.93 26.02 7.35
C GLU A 627 34.67 26.43 6.60
N ILE A 628 34.60 27.69 6.13
CA ILE A 628 33.50 28.19 5.29
C ILE A 628 33.42 27.40 3.98
N GLN A 629 34.56 27.16 3.31
CA GLN A 629 34.60 26.40 2.07
C GLN A 629 34.12 24.96 2.28
N SER A 630 34.53 24.32 3.37
CA SER A 630 34.10 22.98 3.74
C SER A 630 32.60 22.92 3.99
N TRP A 631 32.03 23.94 4.64
CA TRP A 631 30.60 24.04 4.89
C TRP A 631 29.81 24.23 3.59
N ILE A 632 30.23 25.13 2.70
CA ILE A 632 29.60 25.35 1.39
C ILE A 632 29.65 24.08 0.55
N LEU A 633 30.78 23.36 0.53
CA LEU A 633 30.93 22.10 -0.18
C LEU A 633 29.98 21.02 0.34
N ALA A 634 29.95 20.81 1.66
CA ALA A 634 29.07 19.83 2.28
C ALA A 634 27.59 20.15 2.01
N TYR A 635 27.22 21.43 1.96
CA TYR A 635 25.89 21.87 1.57
C TYR A 635 25.59 21.58 0.09
N ILE A 636 26.49 21.97 -0.83
CA ILE A 636 26.31 21.75 -2.27
C ILE A 636 26.18 20.26 -2.59
N GLU A 637 27.04 19.41 -2.01
CA GLU A 637 26.96 17.96 -2.20
C GLU A 637 25.61 17.38 -1.75
N ARG A 638 25.04 17.90 -0.67
CA ARG A 638 23.68 17.50 -0.24
C ARG A 638 22.60 18.03 -1.17
N CYS A 639 22.72 19.26 -1.66
CA CYS A 639 21.78 19.81 -2.62
C CYS A 639 21.81 19.05 -3.97
N LYS A 640 22.98 18.56 -4.40
CA LYS A 640 23.15 17.73 -5.61
C LYS A 640 22.40 16.40 -5.55
N ILE A 641 22.07 15.90 -4.36
CA ILE A 641 21.25 14.68 -4.20
C ILE A 641 19.87 14.89 -4.82
N ILE A 642 19.32 16.10 -4.73
CA ILE A 642 17.95 16.41 -5.15
C ILE A 642 17.92 17.29 -6.42
N ILE A 643 18.82 18.26 -6.55
CA ILE A 643 18.86 19.20 -7.69
C ILE A 643 19.84 18.67 -8.76
N ARG A 644 19.29 17.97 -9.77
CA ARG A 644 20.04 17.27 -10.84
C ARG A 644 21.02 18.14 -11.64
N ASN A 645 20.71 19.43 -11.85
CA ASN A 645 21.52 20.37 -12.65
C ASN A 645 22.08 21.53 -11.79
N LEU A 646 22.30 21.30 -10.49
CA LEU A 646 22.74 22.37 -9.59
C LEU A 646 24.00 23.08 -10.10
N GLU A 647 24.97 22.34 -10.64
CA GLU A 647 26.21 22.92 -11.18
C GLU A 647 25.95 23.89 -12.35
N GLN A 648 25.07 23.53 -13.28
CA GLN A 648 24.70 24.40 -14.41
C GLN A 648 23.86 25.61 -13.96
N LEU A 649 23.02 25.43 -12.93
CA LEU A 649 22.23 26.51 -12.33
C LEU A 649 23.13 27.51 -11.57
N LEU A 650 24.13 27.01 -10.86
CA LEU A 650 25.14 27.82 -10.19
C LEU A 650 26.01 28.57 -11.21
N GLU A 651 26.36 27.94 -12.34
CA GLU A 651 27.13 28.59 -13.41
C GLU A 651 26.35 29.70 -14.14
N ARG A 652 25.02 29.53 -14.31
CA ARG A 652 24.15 30.52 -14.97
C ARG A 652 23.73 31.68 -14.06
N ASN A 653 23.43 31.40 -12.78
CA ASN A 653 22.76 32.37 -11.91
C ASN A 653 23.64 32.93 -10.78
N CYS A 654 24.78 32.33 -10.46
CA CYS A 654 25.36 32.53 -9.13
C CYS A 654 26.54 33.51 -9.02
N LEU A 655 27.25 33.95 -10.08
CA LEU A 655 28.59 34.54 -9.81
C LEU A 655 29.06 35.65 -10.77
N ASP A 656 29.41 36.79 -10.18
CA ASP A 656 30.35 37.77 -10.76
C ASP A 656 31.77 37.16 -10.85
N ASN A 657 32.64 37.65 -11.74
CA ASN A 657 33.96 37.09 -12.06
C ASN A 657 34.86 36.86 -10.82
N ARG A 658 34.65 37.63 -9.75
CA ARG A 658 35.36 37.52 -8.48
C ARG A 658 34.82 36.37 -7.59
N GLN A 659 33.51 36.14 -7.58
CA GLN A 659 32.87 35.03 -6.87
C GLN A 659 33.12 33.69 -7.60
N LYS A 660 33.25 33.71 -8.94
CA LYS A 660 33.72 32.57 -9.76
C LYS A 660 35.13 32.11 -9.37
N LYS A 661 36.06 33.05 -9.11
CA LYS A 661 37.40 32.71 -8.61
C LYS A 661 37.37 32.02 -7.25
N LEU A 662 36.43 32.40 -6.38
CA LEU A 662 36.25 31.77 -5.06
C LEU A 662 35.74 30.34 -5.17
N LEU A 663 34.79 30.10 -6.10
CA LEU A 663 34.25 28.77 -6.40
C LEU A 663 35.20 27.89 -7.24
N LEU A 664 36.07 28.49 -8.07
CA LEU A 664 37.14 27.78 -8.78
C LEU A 664 38.26 27.30 -7.84
N LEU A 665 38.58 28.07 -6.80
CA LEU A 665 39.46 27.62 -5.71
C LEU A 665 38.90 26.38 -4.99
N ILE A 666 37.58 26.29 -4.87
CA ILE A 666 36.86 25.12 -4.34
C ILE A 666 36.94 23.93 -5.31
N LYS A 667 36.84 24.15 -6.63
CA LYS A 667 36.93 23.11 -7.67
C LYS A 667 38.33 22.48 -7.79
N VAL A 668 39.39 23.26 -7.56
CA VAL A 668 40.80 22.78 -7.62
C VAL A 668 41.14 21.85 -6.45
N LEU A 669 40.53 22.00 -5.27
CA LEU A 669 40.70 21.10 -4.13
C LEU A 669 39.92 19.77 -4.27
N CYS A 670 38.84 19.74 -5.06
CA CYS A 670 38.10 18.51 -5.37
C CYS A 670 38.88 17.50 -6.25
N ASN A 671 39.88 17.94 -7.00
CA ASN A 671 40.74 17.06 -7.80
C ASN A 671 41.95 16.49 -7.02
N LEU A 672 42.02 16.74 -5.70
CA LEU A 672 43.11 16.29 -4.81
C LEU A 672 42.63 15.36 -3.67
N LYS A 673 41.45 14.74 -3.80
CA LYS A 673 40.99 13.70 -2.86
C LYS A 673 40.53 12.43 -3.56
#